data_AF-B9M7I7-F1
#
_entry.id   AF-B9M7I7-F1
#
_cell.length_a   1.000
_cell.length_b   1.000
_cell.length_c   1.000
_cell.angle_alpha   90.00
_cell.angle_beta   90.00
_cell.angle_gamma   90.00
#
_symmetry.space_group_name_H-M   'P 1'
#
loop_
_entity.id
_entity.type
_entity.pdbx_description
1 polymer ?
#
loop_
_entity_poly.entity_id
_entity_poly.type
_entity_poly.pdbx_seq_one_letter_code
_entity_poly.pdbx_strand_id
1 'polypeptide(L)'
;MRPLKTPDVYVDEISLFPPSVAEVETAVPAFVGYTARATKITDKDLSMVPTKIKSLPDFEMYFGGAPAVVPKEVNLDEGYNFVSANFESRNFYLYDSLRLFFDNGGGKCYIVSVGNYEEDVSKEKLIAGVRELKKYDEPTMLLFPDAASLDAGALGEVQQQALMQCGDLMDRVGIFETRLDDPNGTLFRDKIGINNLKYGAAYTPWLNISVSKNIPYANVRDAIYVGGTKTSIEQLTTDKGIKDLVKLVETALEDISTVDAKMKDLLGTSKSINQGYQDLVAAYKNNKGLGKMGDIFEFIFRIPDLAEKLLDVTSGVKGERLRKDIKDAIEGRLKKAYEELIANEKELDESVASDEYIASWGVDPDPAATEWGGIFSSSSPGKSSIIPGEATTDEAKCDAIFPNVAKNFAIIRETVMGIVMSASNYASTYETSLYESFPLYRKILKGINETATTVPPSGAIAGVCAAVDNARGVWKAPANVSLAGVVGPIYQFDADETDNLNIDTNAGKSINAIRAFSGKGTLVWGARTLAGNDNEWRYISVRRFFNMVEESVKKSTYWAVFEPNDANTWVKVRGMIENYLMQKWRDGALAGATPKEAFFVRCGLGTTMNSQDILEGRMNVEIGMAVVRPAEFIVLKFSHKLQTS
;
A
#
# COMPACT_ATOMS: atom_id res chain seq x y z
N MET A 1 -39.63 33.11 6.81
CA MET A 1 -40.23 34.45 7.04
C MET A 1 -41.37 34.29 8.04
N ARG A 2 -41.45 35.08 9.12
CA ARG A 2 -42.66 35.10 9.97
C ARG A 2 -43.81 35.73 9.17
N PRO A 3 -45.05 35.25 9.30
CA PRO A 3 -46.19 35.90 8.66
C PRO A 3 -46.44 37.27 9.32
N LEU A 4 -46.34 38.33 8.52
CA LEU A 4 -46.57 39.71 8.94
C LEU A 4 -48.08 39.92 9.19
N LYS A 5 -48.43 40.45 10.37
CA LYS A 5 -49.83 40.57 10.83
C LYS A 5 -50.31 42.01 11.01
N THR A 6 -49.48 43.01 10.71
CA THR A 6 -49.82 44.42 10.87
C THR A 6 -49.20 45.25 9.74
N PRO A 7 -49.83 46.35 9.30
CA PRO A 7 -49.21 47.30 8.37
C PRO A 7 -48.18 48.17 9.11
N ASP A 8 -46.90 47.97 8.84
CA ASP A 8 -45.78 48.80 9.33
C ASP A 8 -44.58 48.71 8.36
N VAL A 9 -43.53 49.51 8.56
CA VAL A 9 -42.25 49.40 7.83
C VAL A 9 -41.35 48.40 8.55
N TYR A 10 -40.93 47.34 7.86
CA TYR A 10 -40.04 46.31 8.40
C TYR A 10 -38.63 46.43 7.81
N VAL A 11 -37.61 46.21 8.64
CA VAL A 11 -36.21 46.08 8.22
C VAL A 11 -35.79 44.63 8.45
N ASP A 12 -35.52 43.91 7.37
CA ASP A 12 -34.91 42.58 7.41
C ASP A 12 -33.41 42.71 7.14
N GLU A 13 -32.56 42.18 8.03
CA GLU A 13 -31.16 41.92 7.72
C GLU A 13 -31.06 40.72 6.78
N ILE A 14 -31.06 40.99 5.48
CA ILE A 14 -30.71 39.99 4.47
C ILE A 14 -29.20 39.83 4.52
N SER A 15 -28.71 38.64 4.88
CA SER A 15 -27.29 38.31 4.68
C SER A 15 -26.97 38.46 3.19
N LEU A 16 -26.22 39.51 2.85
CA LEU A 16 -25.88 39.91 1.48
C LEU A 16 -24.70 39.13 0.90
N PHE A 17 -24.04 38.29 1.70
CA PHE A 17 -22.95 37.48 1.18
C PHE A 17 -23.55 36.30 0.39
N PRO A 18 -23.34 36.23 -0.94
CA PRO A 18 -23.71 35.03 -1.67
C PRO A 18 -22.94 33.83 -1.08
N PRO A 19 -23.49 32.62 -1.16
CA PRO A 19 -22.72 31.41 -0.90
C PRO A 19 -21.41 31.46 -1.68
N SER A 20 -20.32 30.95 -1.11
CA SER A 20 -19.00 30.93 -1.75
C SER A 20 -18.70 29.56 -2.31
N VAL A 21 -17.93 29.51 -3.41
CA VAL A 21 -17.37 28.24 -3.86
C VAL A 21 -16.25 27.82 -2.92
N ALA A 22 -16.40 26.66 -2.28
CA ALA A 22 -15.33 26.01 -1.54
C ALA A 22 -14.47 25.20 -2.51
N GLU A 23 -13.16 25.47 -2.50
CA GLU A 23 -12.20 24.77 -3.36
C GLU A 23 -11.99 23.33 -2.88
N VAL A 24 -12.00 22.39 -3.83
CA VAL A 24 -11.62 21.00 -3.57
C VAL A 24 -10.11 20.82 -3.57
N GLU A 25 -9.66 19.74 -2.94
CA GLU A 25 -8.27 19.31 -2.98
C GLU A 25 -7.84 18.95 -4.41
N THR A 26 -6.61 19.28 -4.79
CA THR A 26 -6.13 19.16 -6.18
C THR A 26 -5.12 18.03 -6.40
N ALA A 27 -4.51 17.53 -5.33
CA ALA A 27 -3.41 16.56 -5.38
C ALA A 27 -3.56 15.45 -4.34
N VAL A 28 -4.67 14.73 -4.40
CA VAL A 28 -4.94 13.50 -3.63
C VAL A 28 -4.84 12.30 -4.57
N PRO A 29 -3.65 11.70 -4.75
CA PRO A 29 -3.51 10.52 -5.59
C PRO A 29 -4.12 9.28 -4.95
N ALA A 30 -4.46 8.31 -5.79
CA ALA A 30 -4.77 6.95 -5.41
C ALA A 30 -3.79 5.99 -6.07
N PHE A 31 -3.09 5.22 -5.24
CA PHE A 31 -2.17 4.14 -5.62
C PHE A 31 -2.92 2.82 -5.60
N VAL A 32 -2.95 2.12 -6.73
CA VAL A 32 -3.53 0.78 -6.85
C VAL A 32 -2.40 -0.22 -7.07
N GLY A 33 -2.32 -1.26 -6.25
CA GLY A 33 -1.27 -2.27 -6.38
C GLY A 33 -1.24 -3.27 -5.24
N TYR A 34 -0.14 -3.99 -5.16
CA TYR A 34 0.12 -5.06 -4.23
C TYR A 34 0.85 -4.54 -2.99
N THR A 35 0.54 -5.13 -1.84
CA THR A 35 1.08 -4.71 -0.54
C THR A 35 1.52 -5.93 0.26
N ALA A 36 2.33 -5.77 1.30
CA ALA A 36 2.74 -6.94 2.11
C ALA A 36 1.54 -7.57 2.84
N ARG A 37 0.61 -6.73 3.31
CA ARG A 37 -0.65 -7.10 3.96
C ARG A 37 -1.72 -6.06 3.67
N ALA A 38 -2.94 -6.25 4.14
CA ALA A 38 -4.02 -5.27 4.05
C ALA A 38 -4.93 -5.39 5.29
N THR A 39 -4.43 -4.93 6.45
CA THR A 39 -5.04 -5.22 7.75
C THR A 39 -5.09 -3.98 8.63
N LYS A 40 -6.27 -3.65 9.15
CA LYS A 40 -6.50 -2.61 10.17
C LYS A 40 -6.84 -3.23 11.52
N ILE A 41 -7.83 -4.11 11.55
CA ILE A 41 -8.32 -4.78 12.77
C ILE A 41 -8.27 -6.29 12.58
N THR A 42 -8.87 -6.80 11.50
CA THR A 42 -8.92 -8.22 11.18
C THR A 42 -8.18 -8.51 9.89
N ASP A 43 -7.57 -9.69 9.77
CA ASP A 43 -6.79 -10.06 8.59
C ASP A 43 -7.56 -9.80 7.28
N LYS A 44 -6.92 -9.06 6.35
CA LYS A 44 -7.45 -8.70 5.02
C LYS A 44 -8.67 -7.76 5.00
N ASP A 45 -9.04 -7.13 6.11
CA ASP A 45 -10.18 -6.19 6.15
C ASP A 45 -10.01 -4.93 5.28
N LEU A 46 -8.77 -4.59 4.89
CA LEU A 46 -8.48 -3.50 3.94
C LEU A 46 -8.27 -3.97 2.50
N SER A 47 -8.34 -5.28 2.22
CA SER A 47 -8.18 -5.82 0.88
C SER A 47 -9.29 -5.29 -0.04
N MET A 48 -8.92 -4.70 -1.19
CA MET A 48 -9.84 -4.07 -2.13
C MET A 48 -10.67 -2.91 -1.54
N VAL A 49 -10.26 -2.34 -0.40
CA VAL A 49 -10.93 -1.20 0.23
C VAL A 49 -10.04 0.04 0.09
N PRO A 50 -10.43 1.03 -0.74
CA PRO A 50 -9.70 2.28 -0.84
C PRO A 50 -9.53 2.96 0.53
N THR A 51 -8.28 3.04 0.99
CA THR A 51 -7.95 3.50 2.34
C THR A 51 -7.08 4.73 2.26
N LYS A 52 -7.50 5.80 2.94
CA LYS A 52 -6.74 7.05 2.99
C LYS A 52 -5.64 6.96 4.04
N ILE A 53 -4.43 7.34 3.65
CA ILE A 53 -3.25 7.46 4.52
C ILE A 53 -2.67 8.88 4.41
N LYS A 54 -1.84 9.27 5.38
CA LYS A 54 -1.19 10.59 5.40
C LYS A 54 0.33 10.52 5.38
N SER A 55 0.91 9.35 5.59
CA SER A 55 2.36 9.17 5.71
C SER A 55 2.79 7.76 5.33
N LEU A 56 4.10 7.56 5.08
CA LEU A 56 4.66 6.22 4.87
C LEU A 56 4.55 5.32 6.13
N PRO A 57 4.74 5.82 7.37
CA PRO A 57 4.42 5.04 8.57
C PRO A 57 2.96 4.58 8.66
N ASP A 58 1.99 5.40 8.24
CA ASP A 58 0.58 4.97 8.16
C ASP A 58 0.42 3.80 7.16
N PHE A 59 1.13 3.88 6.03
CA PHE A 59 1.17 2.79 5.06
C PHE A 59 1.72 1.52 5.70
N GLU A 60 2.89 1.59 6.34
CA GLU A 60 3.54 0.43 6.94
C GLU A 60 2.68 -0.22 8.04
N MET A 61 1.97 0.61 8.82
CA MET A 61 1.03 0.14 9.82
C MET A 61 -0.05 -0.77 9.20
N TYR A 62 -0.70 -0.32 8.13
CA TYR A 62 -1.86 -1.02 7.54
C TYR A 62 -1.51 -2.03 6.44
N PHE A 63 -0.48 -1.74 5.65
CA PHE A 63 -0.14 -2.42 4.41
C PHE A 63 1.23 -3.11 4.43
N GLY A 64 2.03 -2.86 5.47
CA GLY A 64 3.37 -3.44 5.65
C GLY A 64 4.46 -2.77 4.81
N GLY A 65 5.65 -3.38 4.78
CA GLY A 65 6.85 -2.78 4.19
C GLY A 65 7.07 -3.09 2.70
N ALA A 66 8.26 -2.74 2.22
CA ALA A 66 8.74 -3.12 0.89
C ALA A 66 8.76 -4.65 0.70
N PRO A 67 8.62 -5.15 -0.54
CA PRO A 67 8.88 -6.55 -0.83
C PRO A 67 10.33 -6.91 -0.48
N ALA A 68 10.55 -8.16 -0.08
CA ALA A 68 11.87 -8.65 0.26
C ALA A 68 12.82 -8.52 -0.93
N VAL A 69 14.02 -8.00 -0.67
CA VAL A 69 15.07 -7.89 -1.69
C VAL A 69 15.95 -9.14 -1.60
N VAL A 70 15.98 -9.91 -2.67
CA VAL A 70 16.78 -11.14 -2.78
C VAL A 70 17.84 -10.93 -3.85
N PRO A 71 19.12 -10.75 -3.46
CA PRO A 71 20.23 -10.78 -4.39
C PRO A 71 20.30 -12.13 -5.10
N LYS A 72 20.36 -12.11 -6.43
CA LYS A 72 20.59 -13.28 -7.27
C LYS A 72 22.08 -13.61 -7.35
N GLU A 73 22.89 -12.57 -7.55
CA GLU A 73 24.35 -12.66 -7.62
C GLU A 73 24.97 -11.44 -6.97
N VAL A 74 25.99 -11.66 -6.14
CA VAL A 74 26.81 -10.65 -5.49
C VAL A 74 28.26 -10.95 -5.85
N ASN A 75 28.83 -10.13 -6.73
CA ASN A 75 30.14 -10.36 -7.31
C ASN A 75 31.22 -9.63 -6.52
N LEU A 76 32.24 -10.37 -6.12
CA LEU A 76 33.46 -9.88 -5.50
C LEU A 76 34.66 -10.14 -6.41
N ASP A 77 35.67 -9.26 -6.36
CA ASP A 77 36.97 -9.52 -6.99
C ASP A 77 37.80 -10.54 -6.17
N GLU A 78 38.96 -10.95 -6.70
CA GLU A 78 39.87 -11.88 -6.00
C GLU A 78 40.40 -11.34 -4.65
N GLY A 79 40.32 -10.01 -4.44
CA GLY A 79 40.64 -9.33 -3.19
C GLY A 79 39.44 -9.16 -2.25
N TYR A 80 38.31 -9.79 -2.54
CA TYR A 80 37.03 -9.68 -1.82
C TYR A 80 36.42 -8.27 -1.79
N ASN A 81 36.77 -7.40 -2.75
CA ASN A 81 36.10 -6.12 -2.89
C ASN A 81 34.79 -6.29 -3.64
N PHE A 82 33.75 -5.57 -3.22
CA PHE A 82 32.46 -5.56 -3.89
C PHE A 82 32.58 -4.98 -5.30
N VAL A 83 32.04 -5.69 -6.29
CA VAL A 83 32.00 -5.29 -7.70
C VAL A 83 30.59 -4.93 -8.12
N SER A 84 29.63 -5.83 -7.92
CA SER A 84 28.22 -5.62 -8.29
C SER A 84 27.27 -6.53 -7.53
N ALA A 85 25.99 -6.14 -7.50
CA ALA A 85 24.90 -7.00 -7.08
C ALA A 85 23.79 -6.99 -8.14
N ASN A 86 23.34 -8.17 -8.54
CA ASN A 86 22.16 -8.39 -9.34
C ASN A 86 21.05 -8.93 -8.43
N PHE A 87 19.82 -8.47 -8.62
CA PHE A 87 18.68 -8.90 -7.82
C PHE A 87 17.73 -9.75 -8.65
N GLU A 88 16.96 -10.59 -7.98
CA GLU A 88 15.82 -11.25 -8.61
C GLU A 88 14.84 -10.21 -9.18
N SER A 89 14.17 -10.58 -10.29
CA SER A 89 13.23 -9.68 -10.95
C SER A 89 12.12 -9.28 -10.00
N ARG A 90 11.94 -7.97 -9.85
CA ARG A 90 10.93 -7.38 -8.98
C ARG A 90 9.69 -7.03 -9.79
N ASN A 91 8.51 -7.40 -9.28
CA ASN A 91 7.23 -7.08 -9.93
C ASN A 91 6.39 -6.06 -9.13
N PHE A 92 6.79 -5.73 -7.89
CA PHE A 92 6.03 -4.82 -7.02
C PHE A 92 6.80 -3.53 -6.72
N TYR A 93 6.28 -2.41 -7.19
CA TYR A 93 6.85 -1.07 -7.16
C TYR A 93 6.07 -0.07 -6.31
N LEU A 94 4.87 -0.43 -5.82
CA LEU A 94 3.99 0.46 -5.08
C LEU A 94 4.64 1.09 -3.85
N TYR A 95 5.32 0.31 -3.02
CA TYR A 95 5.98 0.83 -1.80
C TYR A 95 7.03 1.90 -2.12
N ASP A 96 7.94 1.65 -3.09
CA ASP A 96 8.98 2.62 -3.42
C ASP A 96 8.43 3.82 -4.20
N SER A 97 7.39 3.62 -5.00
CA SER A 97 6.68 4.72 -5.66
C SER A 97 6.01 5.63 -4.64
N LEU A 98 5.45 5.05 -3.57
CA LEU A 98 4.86 5.80 -2.47
C LEU A 98 5.92 6.54 -1.64
N ARG A 99 7.09 5.93 -1.41
CA ARG A 99 8.23 6.62 -0.82
C ARG A 99 8.64 7.83 -1.65
N LEU A 100 8.82 7.67 -2.97
CA LEU A 100 9.13 8.77 -3.87
C LEU A 100 8.06 9.86 -3.86
N PHE A 101 6.78 9.48 -3.76
CA PHE A 101 5.69 10.43 -3.63
C PHE A 101 5.86 11.33 -2.41
N PHE A 102 6.09 10.74 -1.22
CA PHE A 102 6.31 11.52 0.00
C PHE A 102 7.61 12.33 -0.04
N ASP A 103 8.70 11.76 -0.55
CA ASP A 103 10.00 12.45 -0.70
C ASP A 103 9.91 13.67 -1.63
N ASN A 104 8.96 13.68 -2.58
CA ASN A 104 8.74 14.77 -3.53
C ASN A 104 7.59 15.70 -3.13
N GLY A 105 7.18 15.73 -1.86
CA GLY A 105 6.19 16.67 -1.33
C GLY A 105 4.74 16.18 -1.38
N GLY A 106 4.55 14.87 -1.54
CA GLY A 106 3.26 14.21 -1.41
C GLY A 106 2.65 14.35 -0.01
N GLY A 107 1.32 14.47 0.04
CA GLY A 107 0.54 14.54 1.27
C GLY A 107 -0.38 13.33 1.43
N LYS A 108 -1.66 13.58 1.72
CA LYS A 108 -2.66 12.51 1.81
C LYS A 108 -2.85 11.80 0.47
N CYS A 109 -3.00 10.47 0.51
CA CYS A 109 -3.30 9.66 -0.67
C CYS A 109 -4.18 8.46 -0.29
N TYR A 110 -4.77 7.83 -1.31
CA TYR A 110 -5.51 6.58 -1.17
C TYR A 110 -4.63 5.40 -1.59
N ILE A 111 -4.77 4.29 -0.89
CA ILE A 111 -4.18 3.00 -1.23
C ILE A 111 -5.30 2.01 -1.52
N VAL A 112 -5.18 1.28 -2.61
CA VAL A 112 -6.01 0.12 -2.92
C VAL A 112 -5.10 -1.10 -3.03
N SER A 113 -5.08 -1.92 -1.98
CA SER A 113 -4.38 -3.20 -2.01
C SER A 113 -5.21 -4.22 -2.78
N VAL A 114 -4.66 -4.77 -3.86
CA VAL A 114 -5.35 -5.74 -4.74
C VAL A 114 -4.85 -7.19 -4.54
N GLY A 115 -3.81 -7.39 -3.73
CA GLY A 115 -3.17 -8.67 -3.46
C GLY A 115 -1.92 -8.50 -2.62
N ASN A 116 -1.22 -9.62 -2.33
CA ASN A 116 0.03 -9.61 -1.58
C ASN A 116 1.27 -10.00 -2.43
N TYR A 117 2.47 -9.87 -1.86
CA TYR A 117 3.72 -10.18 -2.58
C TYR A 117 3.95 -11.68 -2.88
N GLU A 118 3.05 -12.56 -2.47
CA GLU A 118 3.11 -14.00 -2.76
C GLU A 118 2.36 -14.37 -4.06
N GLU A 119 1.71 -13.39 -4.69
CA GLU A 119 0.88 -13.56 -5.89
C GLU A 119 1.50 -12.85 -7.10
N ASP A 120 1.25 -13.35 -8.32
CA ASP A 120 1.62 -12.62 -9.52
C ASP A 120 0.81 -11.33 -9.72
N VAL A 121 1.43 -10.33 -10.35
CA VAL A 121 0.75 -9.10 -10.76
C VAL A 121 -0.30 -9.42 -11.81
N SER A 122 -1.57 -9.13 -11.51
CA SER A 122 -2.73 -9.42 -12.34
C SER A 122 -3.37 -8.12 -12.84
N LYS A 123 -3.50 -8.05 -14.17
CA LYS A 123 -4.25 -7.01 -14.87
C LYS A 123 -5.68 -6.88 -14.34
N GLU A 124 -6.38 -8.00 -14.16
CA GLU A 124 -7.79 -8.04 -13.73
C GLU A 124 -7.96 -7.44 -12.33
N LYS A 125 -7.04 -7.78 -11.42
CA LYS A 125 -7.03 -7.25 -10.05
C LYS A 125 -6.76 -5.74 -10.01
N LEU A 126 -5.78 -5.27 -10.80
CA LEU A 126 -5.48 -3.85 -10.92
C LEU A 126 -6.66 -3.06 -11.50
N ILE A 127 -7.30 -3.56 -12.56
CA ILE A 127 -8.52 -2.96 -13.13
C ILE A 127 -9.64 -2.93 -12.09
N ALA A 128 -9.83 -4.01 -11.33
CA ALA A 128 -10.82 -4.04 -10.26
C ALA A 128 -10.52 -2.99 -9.18
N GLY A 129 -9.25 -2.82 -8.78
CA GLY A 129 -8.84 -1.81 -7.82
C GLY A 129 -9.07 -0.38 -8.30
N VAL A 130 -8.79 -0.10 -9.59
CA VAL A 130 -9.12 1.18 -10.23
C VAL A 130 -10.63 1.44 -10.18
N ARG A 131 -11.44 0.43 -10.51
CA ARG A 131 -12.90 0.53 -10.50
C ARG A 131 -13.47 0.82 -9.11
N GLU A 132 -12.88 0.27 -8.05
CA GLU A 132 -13.31 0.56 -6.67
C GLU A 132 -13.19 2.05 -6.31
N LEU A 133 -12.20 2.75 -6.87
CA LEU A 133 -12.02 4.19 -6.67
C LEU A 133 -13.13 5.04 -7.29
N LYS A 134 -13.96 4.50 -8.19
CA LYS A 134 -15.13 5.21 -8.75
C LYS A 134 -16.18 5.56 -7.68
N LYS A 135 -16.18 4.83 -6.56
CA LYS A 135 -17.08 5.06 -5.41
C LYS A 135 -16.60 6.19 -4.50
N TYR A 136 -15.39 6.71 -4.73
CA TYR A 136 -14.74 7.72 -3.91
C TYR A 136 -14.52 9.00 -4.71
N ASP A 137 -14.90 10.12 -4.11
CA ASP A 137 -14.98 11.42 -4.76
C ASP A 137 -13.72 12.29 -4.55
N GLU A 138 -12.89 11.96 -3.55
CA GLU A 138 -11.66 12.70 -3.26
C GLU A 138 -10.43 12.39 -4.16
N PRO A 139 -10.25 11.19 -4.73
CA PRO A 139 -9.11 10.92 -5.60
C PRO A 139 -9.08 11.81 -6.85
N THR A 140 -7.98 12.51 -7.05
CA THR A 140 -7.76 13.44 -8.18
C THR A 140 -6.70 12.94 -9.17
N MET A 141 -5.90 11.95 -8.76
CA MET A 141 -4.92 11.28 -9.63
C MET A 141 -5.01 9.77 -9.45
N LEU A 142 -4.90 9.01 -10.55
CA LEU A 142 -4.87 7.55 -10.54
C LEU A 142 -3.49 7.07 -10.99
N LEU A 143 -2.86 6.19 -10.21
CA LEU A 143 -1.61 5.53 -10.56
C LEU A 143 -1.55 4.09 -10.05
N PHE A 144 -0.80 3.25 -10.75
CA PHE A 144 -0.74 1.80 -10.53
C PHE A 144 0.68 1.29 -10.87
N PRO A 145 1.70 1.68 -10.10
CA PRO A 145 3.10 1.47 -10.46
C PRO A 145 3.48 -0.02 -10.67
N ASP A 146 2.76 -0.95 -10.02
CA ASP A 146 2.97 -2.39 -10.21
C ASP A 146 2.56 -2.86 -11.60
N ALA A 147 1.59 -2.20 -12.24
CA ALA A 147 1.17 -2.56 -13.59
C ALA A 147 2.31 -2.42 -14.61
N ALA A 148 3.33 -1.61 -14.31
CA ALA A 148 4.48 -1.41 -15.19
C ALA A 148 5.33 -2.68 -15.37
N SER A 149 5.16 -3.72 -14.52
CA SER A 149 5.75 -5.04 -14.72
C SER A 149 5.00 -5.89 -15.77
N LEU A 150 3.72 -5.61 -16.03
CA LEU A 150 2.88 -6.33 -16.99
C LEU A 150 3.35 -6.09 -18.42
N ASP A 151 3.15 -7.06 -19.31
CA ASP A 151 3.41 -6.88 -20.74
C ASP A 151 2.67 -5.65 -21.32
N ALA A 152 3.14 -5.16 -22.47
CA ALA A 152 2.65 -3.91 -23.04
C ALA A 152 1.12 -3.92 -23.28
N GLY A 153 0.54 -5.06 -23.66
CA GLY A 153 -0.91 -5.17 -23.88
C GLY A 153 -1.67 -5.05 -22.57
N ALA A 154 -1.28 -5.83 -21.56
CA ALA A 154 -1.92 -5.82 -20.26
C ALA A 154 -1.76 -4.46 -19.53
N LEU A 155 -0.59 -3.83 -19.56
CA LEU A 155 -0.38 -2.47 -19.03
C LEU A 155 -1.30 -1.46 -19.75
N GLY A 156 -1.35 -1.52 -21.08
CA GLY A 156 -2.21 -0.65 -21.89
C GLY A 156 -3.68 -0.76 -21.52
N GLU A 157 -4.19 -1.97 -21.27
CA GLU A 157 -5.57 -2.18 -20.82
C GLU A 157 -5.84 -1.56 -19.44
N VAL A 158 -4.93 -1.68 -18.47
CA VAL A 158 -5.08 -1.00 -17.16
C VAL A 158 -5.16 0.52 -17.34
N GLN A 159 -4.27 1.07 -18.17
CA GLN A 159 -4.22 2.51 -18.46
C GLN A 159 -5.48 3.00 -19.20
N GLN A 160 -5.99 2.23 -20.15
CA GLN A 160 -7.25 2.53 -20.84
C GLN A 160 -8.45 2.54 -19.86
N GLN A 161 -8.52 1.59 -18.92
CA GLN A 161 -9.58 1.56 -17.91
C GLN A 161 -9.52 2.79 -16.99
N ALA A 162 -8.30 3.19 -16.58
CA ALA A 162 -8.11 4.42 -15.81
C ALA A 162 -8.54 5.66 -16.62
N LEU A 163 -8.18 5.77 -17.90
CA LEU A 163 -8.62 6.86 -18.78
C LEU A 163 -10.13 6.91 -18.97
N MET A 164 -10.79 5.77 -19.10
CA MET A 164 -12.24 5.70 -19.17
C MET A 164 -12.87 6.25 -17.89
N GLN A 165 -12.39 5.81 -16.72
CA GLN A 165 -12.89 6.34 -15.45
C GLN A 165 -12.61 7.84 -15.27
N CYS A 166 -11.43 8.33 -15.65
CA CYS A 166 -11.13 9.76 -15.60
C CYS A 166 -12.04 10.56 -16.53
N GLY A 167 -12.37 10.04 -17.72
CA GLY A 167 -13.30 10.66 -18.65
C GLY A 167 -14.76 10.63 -18.18
N ASP A 168 -15.18 9.55 -17.52
CA ASP A 168 -16.52 9.41 -16.94
C ASP A 168 -16.77 10.39 -15.78
N LEU A 169 -15.79 10.54 -14.90
CA LEU A 169 -15.93 11.31 -13.66
C LEU A 169 -15.50 12.76 -13.82
N MET A 170 -14.58 13.04 -14.75
CA MET A 170 -14.07 14.37 -15.10
C MET A 170 -13.39 15.14 -13.96
N ASP A 171 -13.22 14.54 -12.78
CA ASP A 171 -12.64 15.13 -11.57
C ASP A 171 -11.18 14.70 -11.33
N ARG A 172 -10.67 13.74 -12.11
CA ARG A 172 -9.35 13.12 -11.91
C ARG A 172 -8.58 12.89 -13.21
N VAL A 173 -7.28 12.66 -13.08
CA VAL A 173 -6.38 12.34 -14.21
C VAL A 173 -5.56 11.08 -13.93
N GLY A 174 -5.17 10.36 -14.98
CA GLY A 174 -4.20 9.27 -14.90
C GLY A 174 -2.77 9.79 -14.98
N ILE A 175 -1.90 9.34 -14.07
CA ILE A 175 -0.45 9.57 -14.12
C ILE A 175 0.20 8.22 -14.45
N PHE A 176 0.70 8.10 -15.67
CA PHE A 176 1.16 6.83 -16.24
C PHE A 176 2.66 6.80 -16.47
N GLU A 177 3.20 5.60 -16.56
CA GLU A 177 4.56 5.33 -17.01
C GLU A 177 4.59 4.44 -18.27
N THR A 178 5.71 4.48 -18.98
CA THR A 178 6.04 3.47 -19.98
C THR A 178 6.66 2.25 -19.30
N ARG A 179 6.78 1.14 -20.03
CA ARG A 179 7.53 -0.03 -19.53
C ARG A 179 9.03 0.28 -19.44
N LEU A 180 9.73 -0.48 -18.60
CA LEU A 180 11.18 -0.37 -18.40
C LEU A 180 11.95 -0.52 -19.72
N ASP A 181 11.48 -1.41 -20.59
CA ASP A 181 12.04 -1.72 -21.91
C ASP A 181 11.50 -0.82 -23.05
N ASP A 182 10.66 0.17 -22.75
CA ASP A 182 10.06 1.10 -23.71
C ASP A 182 10.33 2.58 -23.32
N PRO A 183 11.60 3.01 -23.19
CA PRO A 183 11.92 4.38 -22.77
C PRO A 183 11.42 5.42 -23.79
N ASN A 184 11.37 5.07 -25.08
CA ASN A 184 10.87 5.93 -26.16
C ASN A 184 9.34 5.87 -26.34
N GLY A 185 8.64 5.00 -25.60
CA GLY A 185 7.18 4.95 -25.54
C GLY A 185 6.47 4.47 -26.81
N THR A 186 7.16 3.70 -27.67
CA THR A 186 6.58 3.19 -28.93
C THR A 186 5.47 2.19 -28.63
N LEU A 187 5.73 1.23 -27.73
CA LEU A 187 4.74 0.23 -27.33
C LEU A 187 3.59 0.90 -26.56
N PHE A 188 3.91 1.84 -25.66
CA PHE A 188 2.91 2.62 -24.95
C PHE A 188 1.93 3.32 -25.90
N ARG A 189 2.43 3.98 -26.95
CA ARG A 189 1.58 4.69 -27.92
C ARG A 189 0.67 3.75 -28.70
N ASP A 190 1.14 2.56 -29.07
CA ASP A 190 0.32 1.54 -29.73
C ASP A 190 -0.82 1.06 -28.82
N LYS A 191 -0.54 0.89 -27.51
CA LYS A 191 -1.47 0.25 -26.57
C LYS A 191 -2.39 1.20 -25.81
N ILE A 192 -2.08 2.48 -25.62
CA ILE A 192 -2.88 3.38 -24.77
C ILE A 192 -4.26 3.75 -25.36
N GLY A 193 -4.51 3.48 -26.65
CA GLY A 193 -5.77 3.85 -27.32
C GLY A 193 -5.90 5.35 -27.62
N ILE A 194 -7.10 5.81 -27.99
CA ILE A 194 -7.37 7.20 -28.45
C ILE A 194 -8.45 7.93 -27.64
N ASN A 195 -9.08 7.24 -26.69
CA ASN A 195 -10.19 7.80 -25.92
C ASN A 195 -9.66 8.55 -24.70
N ASN A 196 -10.32 9.66 -24.35
CA ASN A 196 -10.08 10.43 -23.11
C ASN A 196 -8.62 10.88 -22.88
N LEU A 197 -7.81 11.02 -23.94
CA LEU A 197 -6.37 11.34 -23.84
C LEU A 197 -6.06 12.60 -23.02
N LYS A 198 -6.96 13.58 -23.01
CA LYS A 198 -6.80 14.80 -22.20
C LYS A 198 -6.75 14.53 -20.69
N TYR A 199 -7.28 13.40 -20.23
CA TYR A 199 -7.31 13.01 -18.83
C TYR A 199 -6.14 12.12 -18.39
N GLY A 200 -5.11 11.94 -19.22
CA GLY A 200 -3.90 11.22 -18.83
C GLY A 200 -2.63 12.01 -19.13
N ALA A 201 -1.56 11.69 -18.43
CA ALA A 201 -0.21 12.13 -18.75
C ALA A 201 0.77 10.97 -18.49
N ALA A 202 1.64 10.69 -19.46
CA ALA A 202 2.67 9.66 -19.34
C ALA A 202 4.05 10.27 -19.09
N TYR A 203 4.89 9.56 -18.35
CA TYR A 203 6.25 9.99 -18.00
C TYR A 203 7.26 8.86 -18.23
N THR A 204 8.44 9.23 -18.75
CA THR A 204 9.56 8.32 -19.07
C THR A 204 10.90 9.04 -18.84
N PRO A 205 12.00 8.37 -18.47
CA PRO A 205 12.13 6.93 -18.26
C PRO A 205 11.93 6.58 -16.79
N TRP A 206 12.15 5.31 -16.46
CA TRP A 206 12.25 4.86 -15.08
C TRP A 206 13.43 5.53 -14.36
N LEU A 207 13.39 5.49 -13.03
CA LEU A 207 14.31 6.20 -12.16
C LEU A 207 15.15 5.21 -11.35
N ASN A 208 16.43 5.52 -11.21
CA ASN A 208 17.30 4.89 -10.22
C ASN A 208 17.23 5.67 -8.92
N ILE A 209 16.89 4.98 -7.84
CA ILE A 209 16.81 5.53 -6.48
C ILE A 209 17.81 4.83 -5.56
N SER A 210 18.30 5.56 -4.57
CA SER A 210 19.17 5.02 -3.52
C SER A 210 18.31 4.79 -2.28
N VAL A 211 17.92 3.54 -2.06
CA VAL A 211 17.14 3.13 -0.89
C VAL A 211 17.89 2.09 -0.10
N SER A 212 17.93 2.28 1.22
CA SER A 212 18.42 1.29 2.17
C SER A 212 17.56 0.03 2.04
N LYS A 213 18.21 -1.09 1.79
CA LYS A 213 17.64 -2.43 1.69
C LYS A 213 17.96 -3.15 3.00
N ASN A 214 16.92 -3.59 3.71
CA ASN A 214 17.13 -4.55 4.78
C ASN A 214 17.32 -5.92 4.13
N ILE A 215 18.53 -6.46 4.20
CA ILE A 215 18.90 -7.71 3.53
C ILE A 215 19.34 -8.71 4.59
N PRO A 216 18.44 -9.63 4.99
CA PRO A 216 18.77 -10.69 5.93
C PRO A 216 19.86 -11.61 5.36
N TYR A 217 20.65 -12.23 6.25
CA TYR A 217 21.65 -13.23 5.91
C TYR A 217 21.08 -14.33 5.01
N ALA A 218 19.84 -14.76 5.31
CA ALA A 218 19.12 -15.78 4.54
C ALA A 218 19.02 -15.45 3.05
N ASN A 219 18.95 -14.17 2.67
CA ASN A 219 18.82 -13.74 1.28
C ASN A 219 20.17 -13.60 0.56
N VAL A 220 21.29 -13.49 1.29
CA VAL A 220 22.62 -13.25 0.70
C VAL A 220 23.50 -14.49 0.70
N ARG A 221 23.30 -15.42 1.64
CA ARG A 221 24.20 -16.56 1.88
C ARG A 221 24.47 -17.42 0.65
N ASP A 222 23.50 -17.51 -0.27
CA ASP A 222 23.55 -18.34 -1.46
C ASP A 222 23.86 -17.56 -2.76
N ALA A 223 24.16 -16.27 -2.65
CA ALA A 223 24.32 -15.35 -3.78
C ALA A 223 25.77 -14.87 -4.01
N ILE A 224 26.75 -15.29 -3.20
CA ILE A 224 28.12 -14.76 -3.28
C ILE A 224 28.96 -15.45 -4.36
N TYR A 225 29.65 -14.64 -5.17
CA TYR A 225 30.64 -15.07 -6.16
C TYR A 225 31.96 -14.34 -5.95
N VAL A 226 33.08 -15.04 -6.07
CA VAL A 226 34.44 -14.47 -6.03
C VAL A 226 35.15 -14.87 -7.32
N GLY A 227 35.57 -13.88 -8.11
CA GLY A 227 36.21 -14.14 -9.42
C GLY A 227 35.35 -15.01 -10.36
N GLY A 228 34.02 -14.88 -10.26
CA GLY A 228 33.05 -15.69 -11.03
C GLY A 228 32.76 -17.08 -10.47
N THR A 229 33.38 -17.49 -9.36
CA THR A 229 33.11 -18.77 -8.71
C THR A 229 32.18 -18.60 -7.51
N LYS A 230 31.08 -19.36 -7.47
CA LYS A 230 30.13 -19.35 -6.35
C LYS A 230 30.82 -19.81 -5.06
N THR A 231 30.59 -19.09 -3.96
CA THR A 231 31.17 -19.37 -2.64
C THR A 231 30.15 -19.13 -1.53
N SER A 232 30.38 -19.67 -0.33
CA SER A 232 29.60 -19.34 0.87
C SER A 232 30.26 -18.21 1.68
N ILE A 233 29.48 -17.58 2.57
CA ILE A 233 30.01 -16.57 3.51
C ILE A 233 31.03 -17.19 4.47
N GLU A 234 30.86 -18.44 4.89
CA GLU A 234 31.84 -19.16 5.74
C GLU A 234 33.20 -19.29 5.05
N GLN A 235 33.21 -19.50 3.73
CA GLN A 235 34.43 -19.68 2.94
C GLN A 235 35.22 -18.38 2.72
N LEU A 236 34.63 -17.21 3.02
CA LEU A 236 35.27 -15.91 2.89
C LEU A 236 36.25 -15.59 4.04
N THR A 237 36.40 -16.48 5.01
CA THR A 237 37.26 -16.27 6.18
C THR A 237 37.96 -17.55 6.63
N THR A 238 39.10 -17.39 7.28
CA THR A 238 39.80 -18.46 8.01
C THR A 238 39.63 -18.35 9.52
N ASP A 239 39.02 -17.27 10.02
CA ASP A 239 38.82 -17.03 11.45
C ASP A 239 37.78 -18.00 12.02
N LYS A 240 38.18 -18.76 13.05
CA LYS A 240 37.32 -19.78 13.67
C LYS A 240 36.07 -19.16 14.33
N GLY A 241 36.22 -18.03 15.03
CA GLY A 241 35.10 -17.38 15.71
C GLY A 241 34.04 -16.88 14.74
N ILE A 242 34.46 -16.34 13.59
CA ILE A 242 33.52 -15.93 12.53
C ILE A 242 32.82 -17.14 11.91
N LYS A 243 33.53 -18.26 11.67
CA LYS A 243 32.89 -19.49 11.17
C LYS A 243 31.87 -20.06 12.16
N ASP A 244 32.20 -20.02 13.46
CA ASP A 244 31.28 -20.47 14.50
C ASP A 244 30.03 -19.56 14.55
N LEU A 245 30.17 -18.23 14.37
CA LEU A 245 29.04 -17.31 14.23
C LEU A 245 28.18 -17.61 12.98
N VAL A 246 28.80 -17.86 11.83
CA VAL A 246 28.06 -18.23 10.60
C VAL A 246 27.21 -19.49 10.84
N LYS A 247 27.79 -20.52 11.48
CA LYS A 247 27.05 -21.75 11.83
C LYS A 247 25.90 -21.50 12.79
N LEU A 248 26.07 -20.59 13.76
CA LEU A 248 24.98 -20.21 14.66
C LEU A 248 23.83 -19.54 13.92
N VAL A 249 24.12 -18.65 12.97
CA VAL A 249 23.10 -18.02 12.11
C VAL A 249 22.38 -19.07 11.27
N GLU A 250 23.13 -19.94 10.57
CA GLU A 250 22.54 -20.99 9.73
C GLU A 250 21.68 -21.97 10.53
N THR A 251 22.16 -22.39 11.70
CA THR A 251 21.40 -23.23 12.63
C THR A 251 20.11 -22.56 13.07
N ALA A 252 20.15 -21.27 13.42
CA ALA A 252 18.95 -20.53 13.84
C ALA A 252 17.93 -20.37 12.70
N LEU A 253 18.38 -20.23 11.44
CA LEU A 253 17.50 -20.19 10.27
C LEU A 253 16.85 -21.56 9.97
N GLU A 254 17.59 -22.65 10.16
CA GLU A 254 17.03 -24.01 10.10
C GLU A 254 16.00 -24.25 11.21
N ASP A 255 16.26 -23.75 12.41
CA ASP A 255 15.34 -23.83 13.55
C ASP A 255 14.03 -23.08 13.27
N ILE A 256 14.09 -21.86 12.70
CA ILE A 256 12.89 -21.12 12.27
C ILE A 256 12.08 -21.95 11.27
N SER A 257 12.74 -22.48 10.24
CA SER A 257 12.09 -23.31 9.22
C SER A 257 11.44 -24.56 9.82
N THR A 258 12.09 -25.16 10.81
CA THR A 258 11.58 -26.33 11.55
C THR A 258 10.36 -25.95 12.38
N VAL A 259 10.43 -24.85 13.14
CA VAL A 259 9.30 -24.33 13.93
C VAL A 259 8.10 -24.05 13.04
N ASP A 260 8.30 -23.36 11.92
CA ASP A 260 7.23 -23.02 10.98
C ASP A 260 6.59 -24.27 10.37
N ALA A 261 7.40 -25.27 9.99
CA ALA A 261 6.88 -26.53 9.46
C ALA A 261 6.03 -27.28 10.49
N LYS A 262 6.51 -27.44 11.73
CA LYS A 262 5.76 -28.14 12.78
C LYS A 262 4.50 -27.37 13.20
N MET A 263 4.56 -26.04 13.22
CA MET A 263 3.40 -25.18 13.45
C MET A 263 2.35 -25.36 12.35
N LYS A 264 2.77 -25.43 11.08
CA LYS A 264 1.86 -25.68 9.97
C LYS A 264 1.17 -27.04 10.07
N ASP A 265 1.92 -28.08 10.45
CA ASP A 265 1.37 -29.43 10.67
C ASP A 265 0.32 -29.44 11.79
N LEU A 266 0.54 -28.68 12.87
CA LEU A 266 -0.43 -28.52 13.97
C LEU A 266 -1.70 -27.81 13.48
N LEU A 267 -1.55 -26.71 12.75
CA LEU A 267 -2.65 -25.82 12.37
C LEU A 267 -3.53 -26.34 11.23
N GLY A 268 -3.02 -27.19 10.34
CA GLY A 268 -3.76 -27.66 9.19
C GLY A 268 -4.20 -26.50 8.28
N THR A 269 -5.52 -26.26 8.18
CA THR A 269 -6.10 -25.18 7.38
C THR A 269 -6.21 -23.85 8.13
N SER A 270 -6.05 -23.85 9.46
CA SER A 270 -6.12 -22.63 10.27
C SER A 270 -4.88 -21.77 10.07
N LYS A 271 -5.06 -20.44 10.04
CA LYS A 271 -3.93 -19.49 9.87
C LYS A 271 -3.12 -19.27 11.14
N SER A 272 -3.70 -19.51 12.32
CA SER A 272 -3.04 -19.34 13.61
C SER A 272 -3.70 -20.21 14.68
N ILE A 273 -2.99 -20.45 15.79
CA ILE A 273 -3.52 -21.20 16.94
C ILE A 273 -4.78 -20.52 17.48
N ASN A 274 -4.76 -19.18 17.54
CA ASN A 274 -5.89 -18.40 18.01
C ASN A 274 -7.10 -18.52 17.07
N GLN A 275 -6.89 -18.49 15.74
CA GLN A 275 -7.99 -18.64 14.79
C GLN A 275 -8.64 -20.01 14.92
N GLY A 276 -7.84 -21.09 14.93
CA GLY A 276 -8.36 -22.46 15.08
C GLY A 276 -9.20 -22.62 16.35
N TYR A 277 -8.71 -22.10 17.49
CA TYR A 277 -9.48 -22.12 18.73
C TYR A 277 -10.75 -21.26 18.68
N GLN A 278 -10.70 -20.04 18.11
CA GLN A 278 -11.89 -19.19 18.04
C GLN A 278 -12.98 -19.78 17.13
N ASP A 279 -12.60 -20.49 16.07
CA ASP A 279 -13.55 -21.20 15.20
C ASP A 279 -14.28 -22.31 15.98
N LEU A 280 -13.54 -23.06 16.81
CA LEU A 280 -14.11 -24.10 17.69
C LEU A 280 -14.97 -23.50 18.80
N VAL A 281 -14.54 -22.39 19.41
CA VAL A 281 -15.34 -21.65 20.41
C VAL A 281 -16.64 -21.11 19.80
N ALA A 282 -16.61 -20.59 18.57
CA ALA A 282 -17.80 -20.13 17.88
C ALA A 282 -18.76 -21.30 17.60
N ALA A 283 -18.24 -22.46 17.18
CA ALA A 283 -19.03 -23.67 17.00
C ALA A 283 -19.68 -24.14 18.31
N TYR A 284 -18.93 -24.15 19.42
CA TYR A 284 -19.43 -24.47 20.75
C TYR A 284 -20.52 -23.50 21.21
N LYS A 285 -20.33 -22.18 21.02
CA LYS A 285 -21.34 -21.18 21.41
C LYS A 285 -22.63 -21.27 20.60
N ASN A 286 -22.55 -21.70 19.34
CA ASN A 286 -23.71 -21.84 18.46
C ASN A 286 -24.49 -23.13 18.72
N ASN A 287 -23.81 -24.19 19.16
CA ASN A 287 -24.41 -25.48 19.47
C ASN A 287 -23.67 -26.10 20.67
N LYS A 288 -24.14 -25.75 21.88
CA LYS A 288 -23.50 -26.20 23.12
C LYS A 288 -23.69 -27.69 23.31
N GLY A 289 -22.64 -28.38 23.76
CA GLY A 289 -22.70 -29.80 24.05
C GLY A 289 -21.32 -30.46 24.07
N LEU A 290 -21.31 -31.72 24.51
CA LEU A 290 -20.09 -32.50 24.77
C LEU A 290 -19.21 -32.65 23.53
N GLY A 291 -19.79 -32.93 22.36
CA GLY A 291 -19.01 -33.06 21.13
C GLY A 291 -18.23 -31.78 20.78
N LYS A 292 -18.83 -30.60 20.98
CA LYS A 292 -18.16 -29.33 20.69
C LYS A 292 -17.14 -28.91 21.74
N MET A 293 -17.34 -29.30 22.99
CA MET A 293 -16.31 -29.17 24.02
C MET A 293 -15.14 -30.14 23.76
N GLY A 294 -15.44 -31.37 23.34
CA GLY A 294 -14.46 -32.37 22.93
C GLY A 294 -13.59 -31.88 21.77
N ASP A 295 -14.19 -31.30 20.72
CA ASP A 295 -13.45 -30.69 19.61
C ASP A 295 -12.43 -29.63 20.10
N ILE A 296 -12.77 -28.85 21.15
CA ILE A 296 -11.88 -27.86 21.76
C ILE A 296 -10.74 -28.54 22.52
N PHE A 297 -11.05 -29.53 23.36
CA PHE A 297 -10.02 -30.26 24.11
C PHE A 297 -9.06 -30.98 23.16
N GLU A 298 -9.56 -31.69 22.15
CA GLU A 298 -8.75 -32.37 21.14
C GLU A 298 -7.76 -31.39 20.48
N PHE A 299 -8.22 -30.20 20.09
CA PHE A 299 -7.33 -29.18 19.53
C PHE A 299 -6.24 -28.73 20.51
N ILE A 300 -6.58 -28.51 21.78
CA ILE A 300 -5.63 -28.07 22.81
C ILE A 300 -4.63 -29.18 23.16
N PHE A 301 -5.06 -30.43 23.20
CA PHE A 301 -4.23 -31.60 23.55
C PHE A 301 -3.36 -32.10 22.38
N ARG A 302 -3.48 -31.54 21.18
CA ARG A 302 -2.51 -31.72 20.09
C ARG A 302 -1.28 -30.82 20.19
N ILE A 303 -1.32 -29.77 21.01
CA ILE A 303 -0.20 -28.81 21.13
C ILE A 303 1.01 -29.38 21.90
N PRO A 304 0.89 -30.26 22.92
CA PRO A 304 2.06 -30.91 23.54
C PRO A 304 2.95 -31.63 22.51
N ASP A 305 2.35 -32.29 21.52
CA ASP A 305 3.08 -32.93 20.41
C ASP A 305 3.97 -31.97 19.63
N LEU A 306 3.61 -30.69 19.55
CA LEU A 306 4.46 -29.68 18.93
C LEU A 306 5.77 -29.57 19.71
N ALA A 307 5.70 -29.44 21.04
CA ALA A 307 6.89 -29.33 21.88
C ALA A 307 7.77 -30.59 21.77
N GLU A 308 7.16 -31.78 21.73
CA GLU A 308 7.86 -33.06 21.48
C GLU A 308 8.58 -33.06 20.14
N LYS A 309 7.86 -32.72 19.06
CA LYS A 309 8.42 -32.70 17.70
C LYS A 309 9.52 -31.66 17.55
N LEU A 310 9.46 -30.55 18.29
CA LEU A 310 10.52 -29.55 18.32
C LEU A 310 11.74 -30.02 19.13
N LEU A 311 11.55 -30.81 20.19
CA LEU A 311 12.63 -31.37 21.00
C LEU A 311 13.17 -32.72 20.49
N ASP A 312 12.61 -33.24 19.40
CA ASP A 312 13.13 -34.45 18.75
C ASP A 312 14.59 -34.27 18.32
N VAL A 313 15.41 -35.27 18.61
CA VAL A 313 16.87 -35.19 18.39
C VAL A 313 17.25 -35.27 16.91
N THR A 314 16.35 -35.78 16.06
CA THR A 314 16.64 -36.02 14.64
C THR A 314 16.00 -34.97 13.74
N SER A 315 14.77 -34.58 14.04
CA SER A 315 13.89 -33.77 13.20
C SER A 315 13.36 -32.49 13.88
N GLY A 316 13.79 -32.25 15.13
CA GLY A 316 13.48 -31.04 15.89
C GLY A 316 14.52 -29.93 15.68
N VAL A 317 14.42 -28.91 16.52
CA VAL A 317 15.35 -27.77 16.50
C VAL A 317 16.73 -28.19 16.99
N LYS A 318 17.77 -27.61 16.40
CA LYS A 318 19.18 -27.92 16.63
C LYS A 318 19.84 -26.92 17.58
N GLY A 319 19.38 -25.67 17.61
CA GLY A 319 19.96 -24.62 18.44
C GLY A 319 19.79 -24.89 19.94
N GLU A 320 20.91 -25.00 20.66
CA GLU A 320 20.92 -25.34 22.09
C GLU A 320 20.12 -24.36 22.95
N ARG A 321 20.21 -23.05 22.65
CA ARG A 321 19.47 -22.02 23.39
C ARG A 321 17.95 -22.13 23.17
N LEU A 322 17.52 -22.34 21.93
CA LEU A 322 16.09 -22.52 21.63
C LEU A 322 15.55 -23.81 22.26
N ARG A 323 16.32 -24.91 22.21
CA ARG A 323 15.98 -26.15 22.93
C ARG A 323 15.78 -25.90 24.41
N LYS A 324 16.68 -25.15 25.05
CA LYS A 324 16.56 -24.79 26.46
C LYS A 324 15.30 -23.96 26.72
N ASP A 325 15.01 -22.96 25.90
CA ASP A 325 13.80 -22.13 26.07
C ASP A 325 12.51 -22.95 25.94
N ILE A 326 12.48 -23.93 25.04
CA ILE A 326 11.33 -24.85 24.90
C ILE A 326 11.17 -25.69 26.18
N LYS A 327 12.26 -26.24 26.71
CA LYS A 327 12.24 -27.00 27.97
C LYS A 327 11.76 -26.15 29.15
N ASP A 328 12.30 -24.94 29.29
CA ASP A 328 11.90 -23.98 30.33
C ASP A 328 10.43 -23.57 30.17
N ALA A 329 9.93 -23.43 28.93
CA ALA A 329 8.53 -23.14 28.65
C ALA A 329 7.60 -24.28 29.07
N ILE A 330 8.00 -25.55 28.85
CA ILE A 330 7.28 -26.73 29.31
C ILE A 330 7.20 -26.72 30.84
N GLU A 331 8.33 -26.70 31.53
CA GLU A 331 8.39 -26.78 33.00
C GLU A 331 7.72 -25.58 33.69
N GLY A 332 7.86 -24.38 33.11
CA GLY A 332 7.44 -23.13 33.74
C GLY A 332 5.94 -22.83 33.59
N ARG A 333 5.43 -22.90 32.35
CA ARG A 333 4.07 -22.42 32.00
C ARG A 333 3.16 -23.51 31.45
N LEU A 334 3.64 -24.32 30.49
CA LEU A 334 2.76 -25.28 29.81
C LEU A 334 2.31 -26.39 30.75
N LYS A 335 3.23 -26.99 31.51
CA LYS A 335 2.93 -28.09 32.43
C LYS A 335 1.78 -27.75 33.37
N LYS A 336 1.83 -26.58 34.03
CA LYS A 336 0.77 -26.13 34.94
C LYS A 336 -0.56 -25.91 34.24
N ALA A 337 -0.55 -25.36 33.03
CA ALA A 337 -1.77 -25.15 32.26
C ALA A 337 -2.42 -26.49 31.86
N TYR A 338 -1.61 -27.46 31.45
CA TYR A 338 -2.09 -28.81 31.16
C TYR A 338 -2.53 -29.56 32.41
N GLU A 339 -1.85 -29.42 33.54
CA GLU A 339 -2.31 -30.01 34.81
C GLU A 339 -3.74 -29.55 35.16
N GLU A 340 -4.03 -28.25 35.03
CA GLU A 340 -5.39 -27.72 35.21
C GLU A 340 -6.37 -28.26 34.16
N LEU A 341 -5.99 -28.30 32.88
CA LEU A 341 -6.85 -28.78 31.79
C LEU A 341 -7.20 -30.26 31.94
N ILE A 342 -6.23 -31.10 32.32
CA ILE A 342 -6.43 -32.52 32.54
C ILE A 342 -7.37 -32.75 33.72
N ALA A 343 -7.18 -32.01 34.83
CA ALA A 343 -8.09 -32.08 35.97
C ALA A 343 -9.53 -31.69 35.57
N ASN A 344 -9.69 -30.64 34.76
CA ASN A 344 -10.99 -30.20 34.25
C ASN A 344 -11.63 -31.23 33.33
N GLU A 345 -10.89 -31.78 32.37
CA GLU A 345 -11.43 -32.77 31.43
C GLU A 345 -11.79 -34.08 32.15
N LYS A 346 -11.01 -34.50 33.15
CA LYS A 346 -11.38 -35.64 34.02
C LYS A 346 -12.65 -35.40 34.80
N GLU A 347 -12.85 -34.19 35.33
CA GLU A 347 -14.10 -33.86 36.02
C GLU A 347 -15.28 -33.90 35.04
N LEU A 348 -15.10 -33.39 33.82
CA LEU A 348 -16.12 -33.46 32.77
C LEU A 348 -16.47 -34.92 32.45
N ASP A 349 -15.47 -35.73 32.13
CA ASP A 349 -15.59 -37.14 31.75
C ASP A 349 -16.30 -37.97 32.84
N GLU A 350 -15.93 -37.78 34.12
CA GLU A 350 -16.59 -38.46 35.24
C GLU A 350 -18.01 -37.93 35.54
N SER A 351 -18.34 -36.72 35.08
CA SER A 351 -19.64 -36.08 35.34
C SER A 351 -20.70 -36.37 34.29
N VAL A 352 -20.33 -37.02 33.18
CA VAL A 352 -21.19 -37.33 32.03
C VAL A 352 -21.36 -38.84 31.87
N ALA A 353 -22.27 -39.30 31.01
CA ALA A 353 -22.41 -40.72 30.72
C ALA A 353 -21.19 -41.22 29.92
N SER A 354 -20.59 -42.34 30.35
CA SER A 354 -19.29 -42.83 29.86
C SER A 354 -19.19 -43.11 28.36
N ASP A 355 -20.33 -43.26 27.67
CA ASP A 355 -20.37 -43.69 26.26
C ASP A 355 -20.51 -42.49 25.29
N GLU A 356 -20.68 -41.26 25.81
CA GLU A 356 -20.98 -40.06 25.01
C GLU A 356 -19.80 -39.08 24.88
N TYR A 357 -18.76 -39.23 25.70
CA TYR A 357 -17.57 -38.38 25.70
C TYR A 357 -16.30 -39.23 25.79
N ILE A 358 -15.28 -38.88 25.00
CA ILE A 358 -13.97 -39.51 25.05
C ILE A 358 -12.96 -38.44 25.41
N ALA A 359 -12.34 -38.56 26.57
CA ALA A 359 -11.36 -37.61 27.05
C ALA A 359 -10.07 -37.63 26.18
N SER A 360 -9.51 -36.45 25.93
CA SER A 360 -8.37 -36.23 25.05
C SER A 360 -7.01 -36.28 25.77
N TRP A 361 -6.97 -36.11 27.09
CA TRP A 361 -5.73 -35.98 27.87
C TRP A 361 -4.80 -37.21 27.96
N GLY A 362 -5.19 -38.36 27.39
CA GLY A 362 -4.43 -39.62 27.45
C GLY A 362 -4.48 -40.44 26.15
N VAL A 363 -4.55 -39.76 24.99
CA VAL A 363 -4.57 -40.42 23.69
C VAL A 363 -3.13 -40.77 23.26
N ASP A 364 -2.89 -42.05 22.99
CA ASP A 364 -1.59 -42.67 22.66
C ASP A 364 -1.01 -42.18 21.31
N PRO A 365 0.29 -41.78 21.24
CA PRO A 365 1.26 -41.76 22.33
C PRO A 365 1.27 -40.48 23.17
N ASP A 366 1.40 -40.66 24.48
CA ASP A 366 1.57 -39.56 25.43
C ASP A 366 2.85 -38.75 25.12
N PRO A 367 2.85 -37.43 25.40
CA PRO A 367 4.06 -36.60 25.31
C PRO A 367 5.21 -37.18 26.15
N ALA A 368 6.36 -37.40 25.51
CA ALA A 368 7.49 -38.15 26.08
C ALA A 368 8.59 -37.27 26.69
N ALA A 369 8.57 -35.94 26.51
CA ALA A 369 9.57 -35.06 27.07
C ALA A 369 9.54 -35.12 28.60
N THR A 370 10.72 -35.30 29.17
CA THR A 370 10.92 -35.47 30.62
C THR A 370 10.36 -34.31 31.45
N GLU A 371 10.34 -33.12 30.87
CA GLU A 371 9.88 -31.85 31.42
C GLU A 371 8.38 -31.90 31.79
N TRP A 372 7.57 -32.72 31.12
CA TRP A 372 6.16 -32.92 31.46
C TRP A 372 5.97 -33.67 32.78
N GLY A 373 6.93 -34.50 33.19
CA GLY A 373 6.87 -35.25 34.46
C GLY A 373 5.68 -36.20 34.60
N GLY A 374 5.19 -36.76 33.49
CA GLY A 374 4.17 -37.82 33.48
C GLY A 374 2.72 -37.36 33.70
N ILE A 375 2.40 -36.07 33.54
CA ILE A 375 1.04 -35.52 33.77
C ILE A 375 -0.02 -36.06 32.80
N PHE A 376 0.39 -36.60 31.65
CA PHE A 376 -0.51 -37.24 30.68
C PHE A 376 -0.70 -38.74 30.96
N SER A 377 0.11 -39.33 31.84
CA SER A 377 0.15 -40.77 32.08
C SER A 377 0.14 -41.12 33.57
N SER A 378 1.23 -41.68 34.10
CA SER A 378 1.33 -42.26 35.44
C SER A 378 1.21 -41.25 36.58
N SER A 379 1.40 -39.96 36.31
CA SER A 379 1.32 -38.87 37.31
C SER A 379 0.23 -37.87 36.97
N SER A 380 -0.79 -38.34 36.25
CA SER A 380 -1.88 -37.48 35.81
C SER A 380 -2.68 -36.89 36.98
N PRO A 381 -3.02 -35.58 36.96
CA PRO A 381 -3.76 -34.91 38.01
C PRO A 381 -5.09 -35.59 38.35
N GLY A 382 -5.55 -35.46 39.61
CA GLY A 382 -6.93 -35.83 39.96
C GLY A 382 -7.95 -34.89 39.29
N LYS A 383 -9.23 -35.28 39.30
CA LYS A 383 -10.30 -34.39 38.81
C LYS A 383 -10.33 -33.07 39.58
N SER A 384 -10.76 -32.02 38.90
CA SER A 384 -11.08 -30.74 39.53
C SER A 384 -12.40 -30.82 40.34
N SER A 385 -12.89 -29.67 40.80
CA SER A 385 -14.19 -29.56 41.51
C SER A 385 -14.89 -28.26 41.15
N ILE A 386 -14.92 -27.95 39.85
CA ILE A 386 -15.46 -26.70 39.30
C ILE A 386 -16.87 -26.86 38.70
N ILE A 387 -17.30 -28.09 38.39
CA ILE A 387 -18.69 -28.34 38.00
C ILE A 387 -19.55 -28.31 39.27
N PRO A 388 -20.47 -27.35 39.42
CA PRO A 388 -21.33 -27.29 40.59
C PRO A 388 -22.35 -28.42 40.56
N GLY A 389 -22.72 -28.99 41.71
CA GLY A 389 -23.64 -30.13 41.78
C GLY A 389 -25.06 -29.86 41.23
N GLU A 390 -25.42 -28.59 41.01
CA GLU A 390 -26.68 -28.17 40.36
C GLU A 390 -26.62 -28.18 38.82
N ALA A 391 -25.44 -28.33 38.21
CA ALA A 391 -25.28 -28.47 36.76
C ALA A 391 -25.72 -29.87 36.29
N THR A 392 -27.01 -30.00 35.99
CA THR A 392 -27.65 -31.29 35.65
C THR A 392 -27.64 -31.62 34.16
N THR A 393 -27.43 -30.65 33.27
CA THR A 393 -27.31 -30.87 31.82
C THR A 393 -25.86 -30.81 31.38
N ASP A 394 -25.50 -31.52 30.30
CA ASP A 394 -24.11 -31.52 29.84
C ASP A 394 -23.66 -30.17 29.30
N GLU A 395 -24.60 -29.38 28.75
CA GLU A 395 -24.35 -27.97 28.41
C GLU A 395 -23.93 -27.15 29.64
N ALA A 396 -24.62 -27.31 30.78
CA ALA A 396 -24.29 -26.60 32.01
C ALA A 396 -22.94 -27.03 32.59
N LYS A 397 -22.60 -28.31 32.48
CA LYS A 397 -21.29 -28.86 32.89
C LYS A 397 -20.16 -28.31 32.01
N CYS A 398 -20.35 -28.32 30.69
CA CYS A 398 -19.39 -27.74 29.73
C CYS A 398 -19.20 -26.23 29.98
N ASP A 399 -20.28 -25.48 30.21
CA ASP A 399 -20.23 -24.05 30.49
C ASP A 399 -19.49 -23.72 31.79
N ALA A 400 -19.59 -24.58 32.82
CA ALA A 400 -18.86 -24.41 34.08
C ALA A 400 -17.34 -24.54 33.88
N ILE A 401 -16.89 -25.42 33.00
CA ILE A 401 -15.47 -25.69 32.72
C ILE A 401 -14.88 -24.67 31.72
N PHE A 402 -15.68 -24.19 30.78
CA PHE A 402 -15.23 -23.35 29.66
C PHE A 402 -14.33 -22.16 30.06
N PRO A 403 -14.60 -21.39 31.15
CA PRO A 403 -13.72 -20.29 31.56
C PRO A 403 -12.29 -20.73 31.87
N ASN A 404 -12.11 -21.89 32.52
CA ASN A 404 -10.80 -22.43 32.82
C ASN A 404 -10.08 -22.96 31.57
N VAL A 405 -10.83 -23.54 30.63
CA VAL A 405 -10.30 -23.95 29.32
C VAL A 405 -9.78 -22.71 28.56
N ALA A 406 -10.58 -21.64 28.51
CA ALA A 406 -10.21 -20.40 27.84
C ALA A 406 -8.98 -19.72 28.49
N LYS A 407 -8.91 -19.68 29.83
CA LYS A 407 -7.75 -19.19 30.59
C LYS A 407 -6.49 -19.97 30.23
N ASN A 408 -6.53 -21.30 30.32
CA ASN A 408 -5.36 -22.14 30.09
C ASN A 408 -4.92 -22.16 28.62
N PHE A 409 -5.87 -22.13 27.68
CA PHE A 409 -5.57 -21.95 26.28
C PHE A 409 -4.83 -20.62 26.01
N ALA A 410 -5.22 -19.51 26.65
CA ALA A 410 -4.52 -18.25 26.50
C ALA A 410 -3.05 -18.33 26.94
N ILE A 411 -2.77 -19.04 28.04
CA ILE A 411 -1.40 -19.32 28.53
C ILE A 411 -0.62 -20.16 27.52
N ILE A 412 -1.21 -21.24 27.00
CA ILE A 412 -0.59 -22.12 26.02
C ILE A 412 -0.25 -21.35 24.75
N ARG A 413 -1.22 -20.61 24.20
CA ARG A 413 -1.05 -19.77 23.02
C ARG A 413 0.09 -18.76 23.19
N GLU A 414 0.11 -18.02 24.29
CA GLU A 414 1.17 -17.05 24.56
C GLU A 414 2.55 -17.71 24.66
N THR A 415 2.61 -18.89 25.27
CA THR A 415 3.87 -19.62 25.46
C THR A 415 4.41 -20.17 24.15
N VAL A 416 3.54 -20.76 23.30
CA VAL A 416 3.91 -21.22 21.95
C VAL A 416 4.37 -20.04 21.08
N MET A 417 3.67 -18.91 21.14
CA MET A 417 4.11 -17.69 20.45
C MET A 417 5.47 -17.19 20.96
N GLY A 418 5.76 -17.35 22.25
CA GLY A 418 7.07 -17.08 22.84
C GLY A 418 8.18 -17.91 22.22
N ILE A 419 7.95 -19.20 21.94
CA ILE A 419 8.91 -20.08 21.27
C ILE A 419 9.18 -19.61 19.84
N VAL A 420 8.13 -19.30 19.07
CA VAL A 420 8.25 -18.78 17.69
C VAL A 420 9.05 -17.47 17.66
N MET A 421 8.78 -16.55 18.59
CA MET A 421 9.54 -15.30 18.71
C MET A 421 10.99 -15.56 19.11
N SER A 422 11.26 -16.52 19.99
CA SER A 422 12.62 -16.84 20.45
C SER A 422 13.48 -17.37 19.31
N ALA A 423 12.94 -18.25 18.46
CA ALA A 423 13.63 -18.72 17.25
C ALA A 423 14.07 -17.56 16.34
N SER A 424 13.14 -16.64 16.05
CA SER A 424 13.42 -15.41 15.27
C SER A 424 14.46 -14.51 15.94
N ASN A 425 14.36 -14.33 17.27
CA ASN A 425 15.28 -13.47 18.03
C ASN A 425 16.72 -14.01 18.03
N TYR A 426 16.89 -15.33 18.11
CA TYR A 426 18.22 -15.93 18.04
C TYR A 426 18.88 -15.71 16.69
N ALA A 427 18.15 -15.92 15.58
CA ALA A 427 18.68 -15.63 14.24
C ALA A 427 19.11 -14.16 14.11
N SER A 428 18.26 -13.22 14.55
CA SER A 428 18.57 -11.78 14.53
C SER A 428 19.80 -11.42 15.40
N THR A 429 19.91 -12.01 16.59
CA THR A 429 21.02 -11.78 17.52
C THR A 429 22.35 -12.28 16.95
N TYR A 430 22.35 -13.50 16.39
CA TYR A 430 23.55 -14.08 15.79
C TYR A 430 23.93 -13.34 14.51
N GLU A 431 22.97 -12.92 13.70
CA GLU A 431 23.24 -12.13 12.50
C GLU A 431 23.82 -10.76 12.84
N THR A 432 23.30 -10.09 13.88
CA THR A 432 23.87 -8.84 14.39
C THR A 432 25.32 -9.06 14.86
N SER A 433 25.56 -10.14 15.61
CA SER A 433 26.92 -10.49 16.07
C SER A 433 27.87 -10.76 14.90
N LEU A 434 27.39 -11.42 13.84
CA LEU A 434 28.15 -11.66 12.60
C LEU A 434 28.46 -10.34 11.88
N TYR A 435 27.48 -9.45 11.75
CA TYR A 435 27.65 -8.13 11.14
C TYR A 435 28.68 -7.27 11.87
N GLU A 436 28.68 -7.31 13.20
CA GLU A 436 29.62 -6.58 14.05
C GLU A 436 31.03 -7.16 13.98
N SER A 437 31.14 -8.50 13.93
CA SER A 437 32.42 -9.22 14.02
C SER A 437 33.09 -9.48 12.66
N PHE A 438 32.34 -9.43 11.54
CA PHE A 438 32.87 -9.76 10.22
C PHE A 438 32.88 -8.53 9.27
N PRO A 439 34.01 -7.80 9.17
CA PRO A 439 34.11 -6.59 8.33
C PRO A 439 33.81 -6.83 6.85
N LEU A 440 34.16 -8.00 6.30
CA LEU A 440 33.89 -8.32 4.91
C LEU A 440 32.39 -8.51 4.65
N TYR A 441 31.66 -9.24 5.53
CA TYR A 441 30.21 -9.34 5.43
C TYR A 441 29.54 -7.96 5.49
N ARG A 442 29.99 -7.08 6.38
CA ARG A 442 29.53 -5.68 6.42
C ARG A 442 29.78 -4.92 5.11
N LYS A 443 30.98 -5.06 4.52
CA LYS A 443 31.31 -4.44 3.23
C LYS A 443 30.42 -4.96 2.10
N ILE A 444 30.12 -6.26 2.09
CA ILE A 444 29.22 -6.89 1.14
C ILE A 444 27.82 -6.27 1.27
N LEU A 445 27.23 -6.28 2.47
CA LEU A 445 25.91 -5.69 2.71
C LEU A 445 25.88 -4.20 2.36
N LYS A 446 26.97 -3.46 2.61
CA LYS A 446 27.10 -2.06 2.22
C LYS A 446 27.04 -1.90 0.69
N GLY A 447 27.81 -2.69 -0.06
CA GLY A 447 27.79 -2.63 -1.53
C GLY A 447 26.43 -2.99 -2.12
N ILE A 448 25.74 -3.98 -1.56
CA ILE A 448 24.39 -4.33 -1.99
C ILE A 448 23.41 -3.17 -1.69
N ASN A 449 23.53 -2.53 -0.53
CA ASN A 449 22.73 -1.35 -0.17
C ASN A 449 22.98 -0.15 -1.11
N GLU A 450 24.22 0.06 -1.54
CA GLU A 450 24.60 1.14 -2.46
C GLU A 450 24.19 0.87 -3.92
N THR A 451 23.79 -0.36 -4.24
CA THR A 451 23.29 -0.68 -5.58
C THR A 451 21.92 -0.03 -5.79
N ALA A 452 21.76 0.71 -6.89
CA ALA A 452 20.53 1.45 -7.16
C ALA A 452 19.32 0.53 -7.33
N THR A 453 18.15 0.99 -6.86
CA THR A 453 16.86 0.35 -7.12
C THR A 453 16.18 1.07 -8.28
N THR A 454 15.68 0.34 -9.26
CA THR A 454 14.97 0.90 -10.41
C THR A 454 13.46 0.90 -10.15
N VAL A 455 12.80 2.04 -10.37
CA VAL A 455 11.37 2.24 -10.09
C VAL A 455 10.68 3.09 -11.16
N PRO A 456 9.36 2.90 -11.38
CA PRO A 456 8.59 3.73 -12.29
C PRO A 456 8.43 5.18 -11.75
N PRO A 457 8.28 6.18 -12.63
CA PRO A 457 8.28 7.59 -12.24
C PRO A 457 6.95 8.11 -11.66
N SER A 458 5.82 7.41 -11.82
CA SER A 458 4.48 7.95 -11.49
C SER A 458 4.35 8.43 -10.04
N GLY A 459 4.94 7.71 -9.08
CA GLY A 459 4.96 8.10 -7.67
C GLY A 459 5.66 9.45 -7.44
N ALA A 460 6.86 9.64 -8.00
CA ALA A 460 7.60 10.91 -7.92
C ALA A 460 6.81 12.06 -8.56
N ILE A 461 6.20 11.82 -9.73
CA ILE A 461 5.41 12.82 -10.44
C ILE A 461 4.16 13.23 -9.65
N ALA A 462 3.46 12.29 -9.04
CA ALA A 462 2.34 12.60 -8.16
C ALA A 462 2.78 13.48 -6.97
N GLY A 463 3.99 13.25 -6.45
CA GLY A 463 4.60 14.08 -5.40
C GLY A 463 4.88 15.49 -5.91
N VAL A 464 5.53 15.61 -7.07
CA VAL A 464 5.80 16.90 -7.74
C VAL A 464 4.51 17.68 -7.99
N CYS A 465 3.43 17.03 -8.45
CA CYS A 465 2.13 17.66 -8.60
C CYS A 465 1.64 18.23 -7.26
N ALA A 466 1.69 17.46 -6.18
CA ALA A 466 1.30 17.94 -4.85
C ALA A 466 2.16 19.11 -4.36
N ALA A 467 3.48 19.03 -4.53
CA ALA A 467 4.40 20.10 -4.13
C ALA A 467 4.14 21.39 -4.91
N VAL A 468 3.95 21.30 -6.23
CA VAL A 468 3.70 22.46 -7.10
C VAL A 468 2.34 23.06 -6.81
N ASP A 469 1.31 22.25 -6.63
CA ASP A 469 -0.02 22.72 -6.28
C ASP A 469 -0.02 23.51 -4.97
N ASN A 470 0.61 22.97 -3.93
CA ASN A 470 0.72 23.61 -2.62
C ASN A 470 1.51 24.92 -2.67
N ALA A 471 2.58 24.98 -3.49
CA ALA A 471 3.46 26.14 -3.54
C ALA A 471 2.97 27.23 -4.50
N ARG A 472 2.29 26.85 -5.59
CA ARG A 472 2.08 27.70 -6.76
C ARG A 472 0.70 27.60 -7.41
N GLY A 473 -0.17 26.72 -6.90
CA GLY A 473 -1.49 26.46 -7.45
C GLY A 473 -1.46 25.49 -8.64
N VAL A 474 -2.57 24.77 -8.82
CA VAL A 474 -2.73 23.71 -9.83
C VAL A 474 -2.56 24.17 -11.29
N TRP A 475 -2.71 25.48 -11.54
CA TRP A 475 -2.49 26.08 -12.86
C TRP A 475 -1.01 26.18 -13.25
N LYS A 476 -0.08 26.01 -12.31
CA LYS A 476 1.35 25.92 -12.63
C LYS A 476 1.70 24.53 -13.15
N ALA A 477 2.32 24.47 -14.32
CA ALA A 477 2.85 23.22 -14.89
C ALA A 477 3.83 22.51 -13.92
N PRO A 478 3.63 21.20 -13.64
CA PRO A 478 4.53 20.40 -12.78
C PRO A 478 5.80 19.96 -13.52
N ALA A 479 6.46 20.91 -14.20
CA ALA A 479 7.69 20.71 -14.97
C ALA A 479 8.74 21.77 -14.60
N ASN A 480 10.00 21.47 -14.95
CA ASN A 480 11.19 22.16 -14.48
C ASN A 480 11.31 22.11 -12.94
N VAL A 481 10.99 20.95 -12.36
CA VAL A 481 11.08 20.65 -10.92
C VAL A 481 12.07 19.52 -10.72
N SER A 482 13.00 19.68 -9.78
CA SER A 482 13.98 18.65 -9.41
C SER A 482 13.33 17.52 -8.62
N LEU A 483 13.74 16.29 -8.91
CA LEU A 483 13.28 15.11 -8.17
C LEU A 483 14.18 14.84 -6.95
N ALA A 484 13.56 14.71 -5.78
CA ALA A 484 14.20 14.25 -4.56
C ALA A 484 14.24 12.71 -4.50
N GLY A 485 15.26 12.16 -3.84
CA GLY A 485 15.41 10.70 -3.67
C GLY A 485 15.85 9.94 -4.93
N VAL A 486 16.18 10.66 -6.02
CA VAL A 486 16.55 10.08 -7.33
C VAL A 486 18.04 10.29 -7.60
N VAL A 487 18.73 9.20 -7.94
CA VAL A 487 20.11 9.21 -8.44
C VAL A 487 20.15 9.71 -9.88
N GLY A 488 19.24 9.22 -10.72
CA GLY A 488 19.12 9.63 -12.11
C GLY A 488 18.09 8.83 -12.90
N PRO A 489 17.72 9.28 -14.11
CA PRO A 489 16.95 8.47 -15.05
C PRO A 489 17.79 7.28 -15.56
N ILE A 490 17.16 6.14 -15.83
CA ILE A 490 17.86 4.95 -16.36
C ILE A 490 18.29 5.09 -17.82
N TYR A 491 17.67 6.03 -18.54
CA TYR A 491 17.88 6.28 -19.94
C TYR A 491 18.17 7.77 -20.13
N GLN A 492 19.17 8.09 -20.95
CA GLN A 492 19.54 9.46 -21.23
C GLN A 492 19.10 9.82 -22.65
N PHE A 493 18.07 10.65 -22.75
CA PHE A 493 17.58 11.12 -24.04
C PHE A 493 18.50 12.18 -24.67
N ASP A 494 18.78 12.01 -25.96
CA ASP A 494 19.27 13.09 -26.79
C ASP A 494 18.18 14.13 -27.12
N ALA A 495 18.50 15.11 -27.96
CA ALA A 495 17.55 16.16 -28.33
C ALA A 495 16.40 15.64 -29.21
N ASP A 496 16.71 14.82 -30.21
CA ASP A 496 15.75 14.32 -31.19
C ASP A 496 14.78 13.32 -30.54
N GLU A 497 15.28 12.45 -29.66
CA GLU A 497 14.46 11.56 -28.84
C GLU A 497 13.49 12.34 -27.94
N THR A 498 13.97 13.40 -27.29
CA THR A 498 13.13 14.26 -26.46
C THR A 498 12.02 14.94 -27.27
N ASP A 499 12.34 15.39 -28.49
CA ASP A 499 11.37 16.02 -29.39
C ASP A 499 10.29 15.02 -29.85
N ASN A 500 10.71 13.80 -30.20
CA ASN A 500 9.82 12.70 -30.58
C ASN A 500 8.96 12.18 -29.41
N LEU A 501 9.39 12.35 -28.16
CA LEU A 501 8.56 12.09 -26.97
C LEU A 501 7.43 13.13 -26.85
N ASN A 502 7.78 14.41 -27.04
CA ASN A 502 6.85 15.52 -26.89
C ASN A 502 5.79 15.57 -28.01
N ILE A 503 6.16 15.33 -29.26
CA ILE A 503 5.24 15.30 -30.42
C ILE A 503 5.55 14.06 -31.25
N ASP A 504 4.59 13.13 -31.29
CA ASP A 504 4.65 12.01 -32.23
C ASP A 504 3.85 12.35 -33.48
N THR A 505 4.50 12.35 -34.64
CA THR A 505 3.89 12.73 -35.93
C THR A 505 2.88 11.70 -36.45
N ASN A 506 2.90 10.47 -35.94
CA ASN A 506 2.02 9.39 -36.39
C ASN A 506 0.85 9.17 -35.41
N ALA A 507 1.15 8.98 -34.13
CA ALA A 507 0.17 8.67 -33.08
C ALA A 507 -0.46 9.93 -32.47
N GLY A 508 0.25 11.08 -32.50
CA GLY A 508 -0.22 12.34 -31.90
C GLY A 508 -0.26 12.39 -30.37
N LYS A 509 0.32 11.38 -29.70
CA LYS A 509 0.28 11.21 -28.24
C LYS A 509 1.61 11.63 -27.60
N SER A 510 1.56 12.61 -26.71
CA SER A 510 2.74 13.10 -25.99
C SER A 510 3.11 12.22 -24.81
N ILE A 511 4.41 12.14 -24.54
CA ILE A 511 4.99 11.52 -23.35
C ILE A 511 6.00 12.53 -22.78
N ASN A 512 5.97 12.74 -21.46
CA ASN A 512 6.79 13.73 -20.79
C ASN A 512 8.13 13.11 -20.38
N ALA A 513 9.24 13.70 -20.81
CA ALA A 513 10.57 13.24 -20.46
C ALA A 513 10.97 13.68 -19.04
N ILE A 514 11.73 12.83 -18.35
CA ILE A 514 12.51 13.16 -17.15
C ILE A 514 13.98 13.13 -17.55
N ARG A 515 14.72 14.22 -17.30
CA ARG A 515 16.08 14.38 -17.82
C ARG A 515 17.06 14.79 -16.73
N ALA A 516 18.28 14.29 -16.82
CA ALA A 516 19.39 14.74 -16.01
C ALA A 516 20.09 15.94 -16.67
N PHE A 517 20.34 16.99 -15.90
CA PHE A 517 21.05 18.18 -16.33
C PHE A 517 22.25 18.43 -15.43
N SER A 518 23.41 18.69 -16.04
CA SER A 518 24.62 19.07 -15.30
C SER A 518 24.37 20.33 -14.46
N GLY A 519 24.68 20.26 -13.17
CA GLY A 519 24.48 21.35 -12.20
C GLY A 519 23.04 21.61 -11.76
N LYS A 520 22.02 20.91 -12.30
CA LYS A 520 20.60 21.04 -11.89
C LYS A 520 19.97 19.74 -11.40
N GLY A 521 20.66 18.61 -11.57
CA GLY A 521 20.15 17.29 -11.19
C GLY A 521 19.11 16.77 -12.16
N THR A 522 18.25 15.86 -11.69
CA THR A 522 17.18 15.24 -12.47
C THR A 522 15.91 16.07 -12.41
N LEU A 523 15.42 16.53 -13.56
CA LEU A 523 14.26 17.41 -13.68
C LEU A 523 13.12 16.72 -14.44
N VAL A 524 11.88 16.99 -14.02
CA VAL A 524 10.69 16.74 -14.86
C VAL A 524 10.72 17.72 -16.02
N TRP A 525 10.76 17.22 -17.25
CA TRP A 525 11.00 18.02 -18.47
C TRP A 525 9.87 17.87 -19.52
N GLY A 526 8.62 17.94 -19.04
CA GLY A 526 7.42 17.97 -19.86
C GLY A 526 6.17 18.13 -18.98
N ALA A 527 5.12 18.78 -19.50
CA ALA A 527 3.86 19.00 -18.78
C ALA A 527 2.63 18.82 -19.68
N ARG A 528 2.72 17.93 -20.67
CA ARG A 528 1.64 17.63 -21.60
C ARG A 528 0.75 16.50 -21.10
N THR A 529 -0.52 16.54 -21.49
CA THR A 529 -1.42 15.39 -21.44
C THR A 529 -1.11 14.45 -22.61
N LEU A 530 -1.79 13.30 -22.68
CA LEU A 530 -1.69 12.43 -23.85
C LEU A 530 -2.30 13.07 -25.11
N ALA A 531 -3.13 14.11 -24.96
CA ALA A 531 -3.72 14.88 -26.06
C ALA A 531 -2.73 15.94 -26.60
N GLY A 532 -1.56 15.50 -27.03
CA GLY A 532 -0.45 16.37 -27.43
C GLY A 532 -0.78 17.34 -28.58
N ASN A 533 -1.52 16.85 -29.57
CA ASN A 533 -1.91 17.62 -30.75
C ASN A 533 -3.17 18.47 -30.53
N ASP A 534 -3.83 18.35 -29.37
CA ASP A 534 -4.97 19.18 -29.01
C ASP A 534 -4.47 20.61 -28.68
N ASN A 535 -5.18 21.65 -29.11
CA ASN A 535 -4.81 23.04 -28.82
C ASN A 535 -5.43 23.56 -27.52
N GLU A 536 -6.48 22.92 -27.02
CA GLU A 536 -7.18 23.26 -25.78
C GLU A 536 -6.61 22.48 -24.61
N TRP A 537 -6.48 21.16 -24.76
CA TRP A 537 -6.21 20.23 -23.65
C TRP A 537 -4.78 19.70 -23.61
N ARG A 538 -3.85 20.36 -24.31
CA ARG A 538 -2.45 19.95 -24.40
C ARG A 538 -1.75 19.79 -23.06
N TYR A 539 -2.06 20.63 -22.08
CA TYR A 539 -1.26 20.77 -20.86
C TYR A 539 -1.96 20.21 -19.62
N ILE A 540 -1.21 19.46 -18.82
CA ILE A 540 -1.73 18.83 -17.60
C ILE A 540 -2.22 19.85 -16.57
N SER A 541 -1.53 20.99 -16.43
CA SER A 541 -1.96 22.04 -15.50
C SER A 541 -3.28 22.69 -15.91
N VAL A 542 -3.53 22.82 -17.21
CA VAL A 542 -4.81 23.34 -17.72
C VAL A 542 -5.92 22.34 -17.42
N ARG A 543 -5.75 21.06 -17.76
CA ARG A 543 -6.78 20.04 -17.48
C ARG A 543 -7.06 19.90 -15.99
N ARG A 544 -6.03 19.83 -15.14
CA ARG A 544 -6.18 19.71 -13.69
C ARG A 544 -6.84 20.94 -13.06
N PHE A 545 -6.55 22.15 -13.57
CA PHE A 545 -7.25 23.36 -13.13
C PHE A 545 -8.74 23.31 -13.47
N PHE A 546 -9.10 22.90 -14.70
CA PHE A 546 -10.51 22.73 -15.06
C PHE A 546 -11.20 21.69 -14.18
N ASN A 547 -10.59 20.52 -13.94
CA ASN A 547 -11.16 19.50 -13.04
C ASN A 547 -11.44 20.07 -11.64
N MET A 548 -10.49 20.82 -11.07
CA MET A 548 -10.66 21.47 -9.76
C MET A 548 -11.85 22.45 -9.77
N VAL A 549 -11.92 23.34 -10.77
CA VAL A 549 -12.99 24.35 -10.85
C VAL A 549 -14.36 23.69 -11.08
N GLU A 550 -14.44 22.74 -12.01
CA GLU A 550 -15.66 21.98 -12.32
C GLU A 550 -16.21 21.29 -11.06
N GLU A 551 -15.35 20.59 -10.30
CA GLU A 551 -15.78 19.87 -9.10
C GLU A 551 -16.10 20.81 -7.93
N SER A 552 -15.32 21.89 -7.74
CA SER A 552 -15.57 22.89 -6.69
C SER A 552 -16.92 23.60 -6.91
N VAL A 553 -17.20 24.00 -8.15
CA VAL A 553 -18.46 24.67 -8.52
C VAL A 553 -19.63 23.69 -8.36
N LYS A 554 -19.50 22.45 -8.86
CA LYS A 554 -20.53 21.41 -8.72
C LYS A 554 -20.91 21.19 -7.26
N LYS A 555 -19.95 20.96 -6.36
CA LYS A 555 -20.22 20.78 -4.93
C LYS A 555 -20.84 22.00 -4.28
N SER A 556 -20.34 23.18 -4.61
CA SER A 556 -20.79 24.44 -4.00
C SER A 556 -22.15 24.91 -4.51
N THR A 557 -22.59 24.42 -5.67
CA THR A 557 -23.93 24.70 -6.23
C THR A 557 -25.00 23.69 -5.81
N TYR A 558 -24.65 22.65 -5.05
CA TYR A 558 -25.58 21.58 -4.70
C TYR A 558 -26.81 22.07 -3.91
N TRP A 559 -26.66 23.13 -3.10
CA TRP A 559 -27.78 23.74 -2.38
C TRP A 559 -28.88 24.28 -3.30
N ALA A 560 -28.58 24.60 -4.57
CA ALA A 560 -29.55 25.11 -5.52
C ALA A 560 -30.48 24.02 -6.08
N VAL A 561 -30.18 22.75 -5.85
CA VAL A 561 -31.04 21.64 -6.25
C VAL A 561 -32.30 21.67 -5.38
N PHE A 562 -33.47 21.62 -6.03
CA PHE A 562 -34.81 21.76 -5.41
C PHE A 562 -35.16 23.14 -4.86
N GLU A 563 -34.34 24.17 -5.09
CA GLU A 563 -34.75 25.55 -4.86
C GLU A 563 -35.73 26.03 -5.95
N PRO A 564 -36.54 27.08 -5.69
CA PRO A 564 -37.35 27.70 -6.72
C PRO A 564 -36.49 28.09 -7.95
N ASN A 565 -36.86 27.58 -9.13
CA ASN A 565 -36.16 27.86 -10.39
C ASN A 565 -36.54 29.26 -10.92
N ASP A 566 -36.08 30.29 -10.22
CA ASP A 566 -36.39 31.70 -10.49
C ASP A 566 -35.11 32.56 -10.64
N ALA A 567 -35.31 33.82 -11.01
CA ALA A 567 -34.23 34.77 -11.22
C ALA A 567 -33.35 35.00 -9.98
N ASN A 568 -33.88 34.84 -8.76
CA ASN A 568 -33.10 35.02 -7.54
C ASN A 568 -32.09 33.88 -7.36
N THR A 569 -32.51 32.64 -7.58
CA THR A 569 -31.62 31.47 -7.55
C THR A 569 -30.52 31.58 -8.61
N TRP A 570 -30.89 31.99 -9.83
CA TRP A 570 -29.92 32.17 -10.93
C TRP A 570 -28.85 33.21 -10.61
N VAL A 571 -29.25 34.36 -10.04
CA VAL A 571 -28.32 35.45 -9.67
C VAL A 571 -27.38 35.00 -8.55
N LYS A 572 -27.87 34.25 -7.55
CA LYS A 572 -27.03 33.72 -6.46
C LYS A 572 -25.98 32.74 -6.99
N VAL A 573 -26.38 31.77 -7.82
CA VAL A 573 -25.46 30.80 -8.42
C VAL A 573 -24.43 31.49 -9.29
N ARG A 574 -24.86 32.40 -10.17
CA ARG A 574 -23.95 33.18 -11.02
C ARG A 574 -22.95 33.98 -10.19
N GLY A 575 -23.42 34.77 -9.24
CA GLY A 575 -22.57 35.63 -8.40
C GLY A 575 -21.55 34.84 -7.57
N MET A 576 -21.94 33.66 -7.07
CA MET A 576 -21.03 32.75 -6.36
C MET A 576 -19.86 32.30 -7.27
N ILE A 577 -20.15 31.86 -8.49
CA ILE A 577 -19.15 31.37 -9.44
C ILE A 577 -18.28 32.54 -9.93
N GLU A 578 -18.87 33.70 -10.23
CA GLU A 578 -18.12 34.90 -10.65
C GLU A 578 -17.13 35.36 -9.57
N ASN A 579 -17.55 35.37 -8.31
CA ASN A 579 -16.66 35.75 -7.20
C ASN A 579 -15.49 34.78 -7.05
N TYR A 580 -15.73 33.47 -7.20
CA TYR A 580 -14.67 32.46 -7.15
C TYR A 580 -13.67 32.61 -8.30
N LEU A 581 -14.14 32.74 -9.54
CA LEU A 581 -13.27 32.93 -10.70
C LEU A 581 -12.53 34.27 -10.64
N MET A 582 -13.13 35.31 -10.05
CA MET A 582 -12.44 36.58 -9.77
C MET A 582 -11.24 36.39 -8.84
N GLN A 583 -11.38 35.56 -7.79
CA GLN A 583 -10.27 35.21 -6.91
C GLN A 583 -9.18 34.46 -7.67
N LYS A 584 -9.54 33.45 -8.47
CA LYS A 584 -8.56 32.70 -9.28
C LYS A 584 -7.85 33.56 -10.32
N TRP A 585 -8.53 34.55 -10.91
CA TRP A 585 -7.88 35.54 -11.77
C TRP A 585 -6.87 36.41 -10.99
N ARG A 586 -7.22 36.88 -9.78
CA ARG A 586 -6.31 37.63 -8.91
C ARG A 586 -5.09 36.81 -8.47
N ASP A 587 -5.26 35.51 -8.30
CA ASP A 587 -4.17 34.56 -7.99
C ASP A 587 -3.27 34.29 -9.22
N GLY A 588 -3.63 34.80 -10.39
CA GLY A 588 -2.89 34.62 -11.64
C GLY A 588 -3.14 33.29 -12.35
N ALA A 589 -4.23 32.57 -12.00
CA ALA A 589 -4.59 31.31 -12.65
C ALA A 589 -5.22 31.52 -14.03
N LEU A 590 -5.90 32.65 -14.22
CA LEU A 590 -6.59 33.00 -15.47
C LEU A 590 -5.85 34.13 -16.19
N ALA A 591 -5.71 34.00 -17.50
CA ALA A 591 -5.08 34.97 -18.39
C ALA A 591 -6.08 36.05 -18.83
N GLY A 592 -5.62 37.30 -18.94
CA GLY A 592 -6.44 38.44 -19.37
C GLY A 592 -6.11 39.68 -18.54
N ALA A 593 -6.08 40.85 -19.18
CA ALA A 593 -5.79 42.11 -18.50
C ALA A 593 -6.99 42.57 -17.64
N THR A 594 -8.20 42.11 -17.98
CA THR A 594 -9.42 42.37 -17.23
C THR A 594 -10.18 41.07 -16.93
N PRO A 595 -11.03 41.02 -15.88
CA PRO A 595 -11.84 39.84 -15.58
C PRO A 595 -12.70 39.38 -16.76
N LYS A 596 -13.22 40.31 -17.57
CA LYS A 596 -14.08 40.03 -18.73
C LYS A 596 -13.35 39.31 -19.86
N GLU A 597 -12.03 39.49 -19.97
CA GLU A 597 -11.18 38.73 -20.89
C GLU A 597 -10.83 37.34 -20.33
N ALA A 598 -10.77 37.22 -18.99
CA ALA A 598 -10.31 36.04 -18.31
C ALA A 598 -11.39 34.98 -18.10
N PHE A 599 -12.63 35.38 -17.82
CA PHE A 599 -13.75 34.46 -17.66
C PHE A 599 -15.10 35.11 -17.93
N PHE A 600 -16.12 34.28 -18.11
CA PHE A 600 -17.52 34.69 -18.08
C PHE A 600 -18.38 33.63 -17.37
N VAL A 601 -19.47 34.08 -16.73
CA VAL A 601 -20.52 33.22 -16.20
C VAL A 601 -21.86 33.76 -16.68
N ARG A 602 -22.67 32.93 -17.34
CA ARG A 602 -23.99 33.32 -17.84
C ARG A 602 -25.04 32.38 -17.29
N CYS A 603 -26.14 32.96 -16.80
CA CYS A 603 -27.30 32.23 -16.31
C CYS A 603 -28.52 33.17 -16.38
N GLY A 604 -29.55 32.78 -17.13
CA GLY A 604 -30.82 33.51 -17.17
C GLY A 604 -31.69 33.19 -18.40
N LEU A 605 -33.00 33.50 -18.27
CA LEU A 605 -33.99 33.41 -19.35
C LEU A 605 -33.62 34.36 -20.51
N GLY A 606 -33.62 33.83 -21.73
CA GLY A 606 -33.21 34.56 -22.93
C GLY A 606 -31.69 34.74 -23.07
N THR A 607 -30.90 34.22 -22.12
CA THR A 607 -29.43 34.18 -22.21
C THR A 607 -28.93 32.75 -22.39
N THR A 608 -29.17 31.87 -21.41
CA THR A 608 -28.74 30.45 -21.43
C THR A 608 -29.92 29.47 -21.39
N MET A 609 -31.12 29.97 -21.10
CA MET A 609 -32.34 29.18 -20.96
C MET A 609 -33.48 29.79 -21.77
N ASN A 610 -34.36 28.95 -22.27
CA ASN A 610 -35.67 29.33 -22.81
C ASN A 610 -36.80 28.97 -21.81
N SER A 611 -38.05 29.29 -22.16
CA SER A 611 -39.19 28.98 -21.28
C SER A 611 -39.42 27.48 -21.06
N GLN A 612 -39.07 26.63 -22.04
CA GLN A 612 -39.19 25.18 -21.91
C GLN A 612 -38.19 24.62 -20.89
N ASP A 613 -36.94 25.12 -20.89
CA ASP A 613 -35.94 24.73 -19.89
C ASP A 613 -36.46 24.97 -18.46
N ILE A 614 -37.12 26.11 -18.23
CA ILE A 614 -37.70 26.45 -16.91
C ILE A 614 -38.85 25.51 -16.57
N LEU A 615 -39.76 25.25 -17.51
CA LEU A 615 -40.91 24.35 -17.31
C LEU A 615 -40.47 22.90 -17.04
N GLU A 616 -39.35 22.49 -17.62
CA GLU A 616 -38.71 21.19 -17.36
C GLU A 616 -37.84 21.17 -16.10
N GLY A 617 -37.74 22.29 -15.37
CA GLY A 617 -36.96 22.39 -14.13
C GLY A 617 -35.45 22.44 -14.34
N ARG A 618 -34.98 22.78 -15.56
CA ARG A 618 -33.55 22.90 -15.88
C ARG A 618 -33.05 24.31 -15.57
N MET A 619 -31.82 24.38 -15.03
CA MET A 619 -31.07 25.62 -14.86
C MET A 619 -29.72 25.49 -15.59
N ASN A 620 -29.58 26.16 -16.73
CA ASN A 620 -28.37 26.08 -17.55
C ASN A 620 -27.42 27.24 -17.22
N VAL A 621 -26.23 26.91 -16.71
CA VAL A 621 -25.16 27.89 -16.41
C VAL A 621 -24.00 27.67 -17.38
N GLU A 622 -23.65 28.70 -18.15
CA GLU A 622 -22.49 28.65 -19.05
C GLU A 622 -21.31 29.34 -18.39
N ILE A 623 -20.17 28.63 -18.33
CA ILE A 623 -18.93 29.12 -17.71
C ILE A 623 -17.81 28.99 -18.72
N GLY A 624 -17.10 30.08 -19.00
CA GLY A 624 -15.89 30.08 -19.80
C GLY A 624 -14.72 30.65 -19.02
N MET A 625 -13.53 30.05 -19.14
CA MET A 625 -12.32 30.49 -18.44
C MET A 625 -11.08 30.36 -19.34
N ALA A 626 -10.22 31.36 -19.31
CA ALA A 626 -8.96 31.42 -20.06
C ALA A 626 -7.80 31.08 -19.12
N VAL A 627 -7.47 29.79 -18.96
CA VAL A 627 -6.41 29.35 -18.03
C VAL A 627 -5.02 29.70 -18.58
N VAL A 628 -4.10 30.12 -17.70
CA VAL A 628 -2.71 30.41 -18.09
C VAL A 628 -2.03 29.17 -18.65
N ARG A 629 -1.31 29.35 -19.78
CA ARG A 629 -0.55 28.30 -20.46
C ARG A 629 0.95 28.43 -20.16
N PRO A 630 1.69 27.31 -20.05
CA PRO A 630 3.14 27.35 -19.88
C PRO A 630 3.86 27.83 -21.16
N ALA A 631 4.99 28.52 -20.99
CA ALA A 631 5.93 28.82 -22.06
C ALA A 631 6.92 27.65 -22.22
N GLU A 632 6.70 26.78 -23.20
CA GLU A 632 7.57 25.61 -23.45
C GLU A 632 8.79 25.92 -24.32
N PHE A 633 8.68 26.92 -25.22
CA PHE A 633 9.72 27.25 -26.19
C PHE A 633 10.19 28.70 -26.01
N ILE A 634 11.50 28.90 -25.91
CA ILE A 634 12.15 30.21 -25.88
C ILE A 634 13.14 30.27 -27.03
N VAL A 635 12.87 31.12 -28.03
CA VAL A 635 13.73 31.29 -29.21
C VAL A 635 14.49 32.60 -29.09
N LEU A 636 15.80 32.52 -28.81
CA LEU A 636 16.69 33.67 -28.78
C LEU A 636 17.17 34.00 -30.20
N LYS A 637 16.79 35.16 -30.72
CA LYS A 637 17.20 35.64 -32.04
C LYS A 637 18.29 36.69 -31.90
N PHE A 638 19.54 36.29 -32.16
CA PHE A 638 20.68 37.20 -32.15
C PHE A 638 20.79 37.91 -33.51
N SER A 639 21.06 39.22 -33.47
CA SER A 639 21.44 39.99 -34.66
C SER A 639 22.67 40.84 -34.34
N HIS A 640 23.62 40.89 -35.27
CA HIS A 640 24.77 41.76 -35.12
C HIS A 640 24.36 43.19 -35.50
N LYS A 641 24.22 44.05 -34.48
CA LYS A 641 24.02 45.48 -34.69
C LYS A 641 25.37 46.12 -34.95
N LEU A 642 25.61 46.59 -36.18
CA LEU A 642 26.81 47.34 -36.52
C LEU A 642 26.92 48.59 -35.65
N GLN A 643 28.14 48.87 -35.20
CA GLN A 643 28.46 50.04 -34.39
C GLN A 643 28.15 51.30 -35.20
N THR A 644 27.24 52.14 -34.70
CA THR A 644 26.81 53.39 -35.36
C THR A 644 27.59 54.62 -34.88
N SER A 645 28.59 54.43 -34.00
CA SER A 645 29.58 55.44 -33.57
C SER A 645 30.77 54.77 -32.92
#